data_AF-A0A9D1DC34-F1
#
_entry.id   AF-A0A9D1DC34-F1
#
_cell.length_a   1.000
_cell.length_b   1.000
_cell.length_c   1.000
_cell.angle_alpha   90.00
_cell.angle_beta   90.00
_cell.angle_gamma   90.00
#
_symmetry.space_group_name_H-M   'P 1'
#
loop_
_entity.id
_entity.type
_entity.pdbx_description
1 polymer ?
#
loop_
_entity_poly.entity_id
_entity_poly.type
_entity_poly.pdbx_seq_one_letter_code
_entity_poly.pdbx_strand_id
1 'polypeptide(L)'
;MKNKSKKLISAAAASLVAVLSAATVFASACGPDHEHEWDTEWSYDETNHWHACLVCDEVNDLAAHTFDKGECTVCGYEDPDYQPETTTFSIEGGDTAALISAISQAQPGDTIELAAGTYEFASTLRVADVATSSGAKTANNGTYDAYITVTAADDAVGEVVFDFSRQTFDGNNRGVALYTDYWYWYGIEVQGAGDNGMFIGGNYNIVEYCEFHNNRDTGLQLGRELGDMNTISQWPSYNLIKNCTSYNNYDNETAGENADGFAAKLTVGYGNVFDGCIAYRNSDDGWDLYAYQSNGDIGAVIMYNCVAFENGYLGETVAEFNDKVTCNEAALEDETMFTYNTQNGDGNGFKLGGSVMRGNVKMYNCLSFNNRMHGVTDNSNPGVISLEGITSYNNGADIDLDPESATYGEIVAPLASGGLGEGNNIDLARAETSHNNLEDVLSVADSLGGPGADAFKGSVGNSILYGGGTTYLGFTDYADAYSEDDNEDRVLAAGPVAADVFAALPGVAGEDGQYALSGLENPDVHETYRNADESVNMGDILRIADSGAVSGAGAYLSEDSWEDYTHFYDSELSEAESANEAVVLAVYNTLYLYTDTDAVYQDFTLTTAMMGATISWTSSNSDILYIVPSYNSSNSNSQDVAIEVYRPADDTEVTLTAYISYRGATAQKTFELTVKAAAPELGDIYVAGLEDAVTEEARRFIIDQYEVFEEPGVVVEDGSDMNGKPLPEDLYDIEAIYEYAPSATKTYSRVGEFSASVAGVYRITYNVTCNGETASYTYYIYVASNEAVIDFVPGTESLIVNRDGYSISGDVTNVKGTLYAYSTSDEAEIAQLNGMEDSAVVAQLSADEATEAYSFTDNSITAQFTNENNRAYTIYYWFTNGAGDLTSEVYSQDVSVETIATPAEFTSKLAGNNSYTIYLLTADLDFTGVEYTPVDSLYGLVNGDGHSIDNLTVSGSERVGLFNYLRGGTLMNVELNNISITSSGQRNGIFGQSYGGYISNVLINNLSLDAGNARNGALIGHHTAGGLYIDNVALINDDEHVLTASGNDMGGLIGLIQSSSSGVTFGEVVISDSMVYATLDGAGRNYVGGIVGRMEDRSVEDKFTLERCYSAAAVIGQQYVGGVIAAQNNSAGGAYVVSVTDCVFMGELYYGGNTEPLTVPEKNSSGIFGRYVETAVITISGCVSNIAEDGYAEYVQVAETRIAATESFWSSYTPRFDFENTWTHVDENADGTLEAPYVVLTFGGMFD
;
A
#
# COMPACT_ATOMS: atom_id res chain seq x y z
N MET A 1 -15.71 7.29 55.10
CA MET A 1 -16.92 7.57 55.93
C MET A 1 -18.12 6.84 55.30
N LYS A 2 -18.82 5.98 56.05
CA LYS A 2 -19.96 5.18 55.53
C LYS A 2 -21.24 6.02 55.35
N ASN A 3 -22.04 5.61 54.35
CA ASN A 3 -23.47 5.90 54.07
C ASN A 3 -23.85 7.19 53.34
N LYS A 4 -24.27 7.02 52.07
CA LYS A 4 -25.53 7.46 51.40
C LYS A 4 -25.30 7.20 49.90
N SER A 5 -26.02 6.35 49.18
CA SER A 5 -27.44 6.49 48.83
C SER A 5 -27.98 5.17 48.23
N LYS A 6 -29.10 4.68 48.77
CA LYS A 6 -30.02 3.74 48.09
C LYS A 6 -31.32 4.50 47.79
N LYS A 7 -31.85 4.32 46.56
CA LYS A 7 -33.12 4.79 45.93
C LYS A 7 -32.81 5.72 44.75
N LEU A 8 -33.15 5.42 43.49
CA LEU A 8 -34.41 4.88 42.95
C LEU A 8 -34.18 4.18 41.60
N ILE A 9 -34.61 2.92 41.44
CA ILE A 9 -35.14 2.43 40.15
C ILE A 9 -36.37 1.58 40.47
N SER A 10 -37.55 2.15 40.21
CA SER A 10 -38.81 1.41 40.11
C SER A 10 -39.71 2.16 39.13
N ALA A 11 -39.63 1.82 37.84
CA ALA A 11 -40.73 1.93 36.87
C ALA A 11 -40.23 1.56 35.45
N ALA A 12 -40.31 0.28 35.08
CA ALA A 12 -40.46 -0.14 33.68
C ALA A 12 -40.85 -1.64 33.63
N ALA A 13 -42.00 -1.98 34.21
CA ALA A 13 -42.65 -3.27 33.99
C ALA A 13 -44.03 -3.03 33.40
N ALA A 14 -44.10 -2.81 32.09
CA ALA A 14 -45.29 -3.02 31.26
C ALA A 14 -44.98 -2.64 29.80
N SER A 15 -44.53 -3.61 29.00
CA SER A 15 -44.98 -3.88 27.61
C SER A 15 -43.99 -4.82 26.92
N LEU A 16 -43.97 -6.09 27.35
CA LEU A 16 -43.31 -7.19 26.63
C LEU A 16 -44.40 -8.17 26.18
N VAL A 17 -45.20 -7.78 25.19
CA VAL A 17 -46.12 -8.65 24.44
C VAL A 17 -46.15 -8.12 23.00
N ALA A 18 -45.79 -8.98 22.04
CA ALA A 18 -45.45 -8.71 20.63
C ALA A 18 -44.03 -8.14 20.50
N VAL A 19 -42.99 -8.94 20.27
CA VAL A 19 -42.71 -9.66 19.02
C VAL A 19 -42.10 -11.03 19.33
N LEU A 20 -42.85 -12.10 19.09
CA LEU A 20 -42.35 -13.48 19.04
C LEU A 20 -43.32 -14.28 18.18
N SER A 21 -43.25 -14.05 16.86
CA SER A 21 -43.97 -14.84 15.87
C SER A 21 -43.36 -14.68 14.47
N ALA A 22 -42.18 -15.28 14.24
CA ALA A 22 -41.73 -15.70 12.90
C ALA A 22 -40.45 -16.54 12.97
N ALA A 23 -40.44 -17.63 13.75
CA ALA A 23 -39.44 -18.69 13.59
C ALA A 23 -40.05 -20.02 14.06
N THR A 24 -41.02 -20.53 13.31
CA THR A 24 -41.51 -21.90 13.51
C THR A 24 -42.10 -22.44 12.21
N VAL A 25 -41.22 -22.75 11.26
CA VAL A 25 -41.49 -23.76 10.23
C VAL A 25 -40.20 -24.55 10.06
N PHE A 26 -40.02 -25.57 10.89
CA PHE A 26 -39.50 -26.91 10.52
C PHE A 26 -39.47 -27.78 11.79
N ALA A 27 -40.64 -28.30 12.18
CA ALA A 27 -40.71 -29.45 13.06
C ALA A 27 -41.98 -30.25 12.73
N SER A 28 -41.88 -31.12 11.72
CA SER A 28 -42.78 -32.28 11.60
C SER A 28 -42.18 -33.32 10.65
N ALA A 29 -41.15 -34.02 11.11
CA ALA A 29 -40.85 -35.40 10.70
C ALA A 29 -39.86 -36.08 11.67
N CYS A 30 -40.22 -36.25 12.95
CA CYS A 30 -39.50 -37.20 13.80
C CYS A 30 -40.12 -38.59 13.60
N GLY A 31 -39.48 -39.38 12.72
CA GLY A 31 -39.47 -40.84 12.83
C GLY A 31 -38.37 -41.24 13.84
N PRO A 32 -38.46 -42.40 14.50
CA PRO A 32 -37.65 -42.70 15.69
C PRO A 32 -36.19 -43.10 15.42
N ASP A 33 -35.62 -42.78 14.26
CA ASP A 33 -34.23 -43.15 13.91
C ASP A 33 -33.62 -42.03 13.02
N HIS A 34 -33.03 -40.98 13.64
CA HIS A 34 -31.96 -40.23 12.98
C HIS A 34 -30.63 -40.69 13.59
N GLU A 35 -29.57 -40.76 12.80
CA GLU A 35 -28.23 -40.97 13.37
C GLU A 35 -27.81 -39.70 14.08
N HIS A 36 -27.37 -39.83 15.35
CA HIS A 36 -26.91 -38.70 16.13
C HIS A 36 -25.52 -38.27 15.63
N GLU A 37 -25.42 -37.05 15.13
CA GLU A 37 -24.17 -36.31 15.04
C GLU A 37 -24.02 -35.47 16.31
N TRP A 38 -22.93 -35.72 17.04
CA TRP A 38 -22.64 -35.08 18.32
C TRP A 38 -21.73 -33.89 18.09
N ASP A 39 -22.01 -32.80 18.80
CA ASP A 39 -21.13 -31.64 18.87
C ASP A 39 -19.74 -32.09 19.34
N THR A 40 -18.68 -31.55 18.73
CA THR A 40 -17.31 -31.82 19.15
C THR A 40 -16.94 -31.07 20.42
N GLU A 41 -17.69 -30.02 20.77
CA GLU A 41 -17.50 -29.24 21.99
C GLU A 41 -18.31 -29.82 23.17
N TRP A 42 -17.80 -29.65 24.39
CA TRP A 42 -18.49 -30.03 25.62
C TRP A 42 -19.49 -28.95 26.02
N SER A 43 -20.77 -29.32 26.14
CA SER A 43 -21.79 -28.54 26.84
C SER A 43 -21.77 -28.86 28.32
N TYR A 44 -22.24 -27.95 29.18
CA TYR A 44 -22.27 -28.16 30.62
C TYR A 44 -23.39 -27.39 31.34
N ASP A 45 -23.75 -27.85 32.55
CA ASP A 45 -24.59 -27.18 33.53
C ASP A 45 -23.89 -27.13 34.91
N GLU A 46 -24.58 -26.68 35.95
CA GLU A 46 -24.02 -26.57 37.32
C GLU A 46 -23.52 -27.90 37.92
N THR A 47 -23.88 -29.03 37.31
CA THR A 47 -23.64 -30.37 37.86
C THR A 47 -22.93 -31.33 36.91
N ASN A 48 -23.04 -31.16 35.60
CA ASN A 48 -22.58 -32.12 34.59
C ASN A 48 -22.07 -31.44 33.30
N HIS A 49 -21.33 -32.22 32.50
CA HIS A 49 -20.97 -31.91 31.12
C HIS A 49 -21.36 -33.05 30.16
N TRP A 50 -21.62 -32.74 28.89
CA TRP A 50 -22.06 -33.67 27.85
C TRP A 50 -21.74 -33.15 26.44
N HIS A 51 -21.81 -34.02 25.43
CA HIS A 51 -21.88 -33.62 24.02
C HIS A 51 -23.34 -33.55 23.56
N ALA A 52 -23.79 -32.39 23.07
CA ALA A 52 -25.16 -32.21 22.57
C ALA A 52 -25.32 -32.83 21.17
N CYS A 53 -26.49 -33.37 20.84
CA CYS A 53 -26.78 -33.75 19.46
C CYS A 53 -27.08 -32.49 18.63
N LEU A 54 -26.43 -32.36 17.47
CA LEU A 54 -26.59 -31.20 16.57
C LEU A 54 -27.99 -31.07 15.95
N VAL A 55 -28.85 -32.09 16.11
CA VAL A 55 -30.15 -32.21 15.43
C VAL A 55 -31.32 -32.35 16.42
N CYS A 56 -31.08 -32.73 17.67
CA CYS A 56 -32.14 -32.94 18.68
C CYS A 56 -31.63 -32.73 20.12
N ASP A 57 -32.54 -32.75 21.09
CA ASP A 57 -32.22 -32.48 22.51
C ASP A 57 -31.61 -33.67 23.28
N GLU A 58 -31.17 -34.73 22.58
CA GLU A 58 -30.47 -35.85 23.22
C GLU A 58 -29.02 -35.48 23.52
N VAL A 59 -28.47 -36.07 24.58
CA VAL A 59 -27.12 -35.79 25.08
C VAL A 59 -26.29 -37.08 25.15
N ASN A 60 -25.01 -36.99 24.82
CA ASN A 60 -24.06 -38.09 24.92
C ASN A 60 -22.93 -37.77 25.90
N ASP A 61 -22.32 -38.81 26.48
CA ASP A 61 -21.18 -38.69 27.41
C ASP A 61 -21.45 -37.79 28.64
N LEU A 62 -22.71 -37.71 29.09
CA LEU A 62 -23.10 -36.97 30.29
C LEU A 62 -22.36 -37.48 31.53
N ALA A 63 -21.54 -36.62 32.14
CA ALA A 63 -20.78 -36.93 33.34
C ALA A 63 -20.76 -35.73 34.30
N ALA A 64 -20.68 -36.01 35.60
CA ALA A 64 -20.55 -34.97 36.61
C ALA A 64 -19.16 -34.32 36.54
N HIS A 65 -19.08 -33.05 36.93
CA HIS A 65 -17.81 -32.33 36.96
C HIS A 65 -16.79 -33.01 37.87
N THR A 66 -15.56 -33.07 37.37
CA THR A 66 -14.40 -33.50 38.16
C THR A 66 -13.44 -32.32 38.18
N PHE A 67 -13.38 -31.64 39.31
CA PHE A 67 -12.60 -30.42 39.45
C PHE A 67 -11.15 -30.73 39.83
N ASP A 68 -10.21 -30.05 39.18
CA ASP A 68 -8.82 -29.90 39.61
C ASP A 68 -8.53 -28.40 39.68
N LYS A 69 -8.10 -27.91 40.85
CA LYS A 69 -7.84 -26.49 41.12
C LYS A 69 -8.95 -25.51 40.68
N GLY A 70 -10.21 -25.90 40.88
CA GLY A 70 -11.35 -25.04 40.61
C GLY A 70 -11.91 -25.14 39.19
N GLU A 71 -11.31 -25.93 38.29
CA GLU A 71 -11.82 -26.12 36.93
C GLU A 71 -12.12 -27.59 36.66
N CYS A 72 -13.22 -27.88 35.97
CA CYS A 72 -13.55 -29.23 35.56
C CYS A 72 -12.56 -29.70 34.49
N THR A 73 -11.83 -30.79 34.76
CA THR A 73 -10.75 -31.35 33.91
C THR A 73 -11.20 -31.91 32.54
N VAL A 74 -12.43 -31.64 32.12
CA VAL A 74 -13.05 -32.20 30.92
C VAL A 74 -13.70 -31.11 30.09
N CYS A 75 -14.51 -30.26 30.72
CA CYS A 75 -15.33 -29.26 30.01
C CYS A 75 -14.98 -27.80 30.37
N GLY A 76 -14.07 -27.57 31.31
CA GLY A 76 -13.68 -26.23 31.74
C GLY A 76 -14.68 -25.52 32.68
N TYR A 77 -15.75 -26.20 33.13
CA TYR A 77 -16.68 -25.61 34.09
C TYR A 77 -15.98 -25.29 35.42
N GLU A 78 -16.10 -24.06 35.90
CA GLU A 78 -15.48 -23.59 37.15
C GLU A 78 -16.32 -24.00 38.38
N ASP A 79 -15.66 -24.44 39.45
CA ASP A 79 -16.28 -24.73 40.74
C ASP A 79 -16.56 -23.41 41.48
N PRO A 80 -17.84 -22.98 41.61
CA PRO A 80 -18.18 -21.72 42.25
C PRO A 80 -17.85 -21.70 43.75
N ASP A 81 -17.55 -22.85 44.36
CA ASP A 81 -17.15 -22.97 45.76
C ASP A 81 -15.62 -23.08 45.94
N TYR A 82 -14.83 -23.09 44.86
CA TYR A 82 -13.37 -23.14 44.95
C TYR A 82 -12.81 -21.80 45.44
N GLN A 83 -11.87 -21.89 46.38
CA GLN A 83 -11.13 -20.75 46.92
C GLN A 83 -9.65 -21.15 46.88
N PRO A 84 -8.82 -20.52 46.04
CA PRO A 84 -7.39 -20.83 46.02
C PRO A 84 -6.77 -20.47 47.39
N GLU A 85 -5.97 -21.39 47.96
CA GLU A 85 -5.09 -21.03 49.09
C GLU A 85 -3.98 -20.14 48.52
N THR A 86 -4.10 -18.81 48.67
CA THR A 86 -3.10 -17.87 48.19
C THR A 86 -1.83 -17.91 49.05
N THR A 87 -0.70 -17.87 48.38
CA THR A 87 0.64 -17.95 48.97
C THR A 87 1.41 -16.66 48.68
N THR A 88 2.11 -16.15 49.70
CA THR A 88 3.10 -15.08 49.52
C THR A 88 4.51 -15.66 49.54
N PHE A 89 5.25 -15.48 48.45
CA PHE A 89 6.67 -15.79 48.33
C PHE A 89 7.50 -14.54 48.63
N SER A 90 8.04 -14.41 49.84
CA SER A 90 8.96 -13.31 50.16
C SER A 90 10.38 -13.66 49.71
N ILE A 91 10.94 -12.85 48.82
CA ILE A 91 12.28 -13.02 48.24
C ILE A 91 13.26 -12.06 48.91
N GLU A 92 14.38 -12.58 49.42
CA GLU A 92 15.46 -11.74 49.97
C GLU A 92 16.18 -10.97 48.85
N GLY A 93 16.60 -9.73 49.14
CA GLY A 93 17.25 -8.84 48.19
C GLY A 93 18.42 -9.49 47.46
N GLY A 94 18.34 -9.54 46.13
CA GLY A 94 19.34 -10.13 45.23
C GLY A 94 19.30 -11.67 45.12
N ASP A 95 18.33 -12.38 45.71
CA ASP A 95 18.17 -13.83 45.55
C ASP A 95 17.43 -14.19 44.25
N THR A 96 18.12 -14.03 43.12
CA THR A 96 17.62 -14.34 41.78
C THR A 96 17.13 -15.80 41.64
N ALA A 97 17.76 -16.74 42.35
CA ALA A 97 17.40 -18.16 42.27
C ALA A 97 16.06 -18.45 42.96
N ALA A 98 15.80 -17.81 44.10
CA ALA A 98 14.52 -17.89 44.78
C ALA A 98 13.40 -17.25 43.95
N LEU A 99 13.66 -16.09 43.33
CA LEU A 99 12.71 -15.43 42.42
C LEU A 99 12.30 -16.33 41.25
N ILE A 100 13.27 -16.87 40.50
CA ILE A 100 13.00 -17.78 39.38
C ILE A 100 12.19 -19.00 39.85
N SER A 101 12.53 -19.53 41.03
CA SER A 101 11.78 -20.64 41.62
C SER A 101 10.34 -20.25 41.96
N ALA A 102 10.10 -19.06 42.50
CA ALA A 102 8.77 -18.57 42.85
C ALA A 102 7.90 -18.36 41.61
N ILE A 103 8.43 -17.71 40.56
CA ILE A 103 7.72 -17.52 39.28
C ILE A 103 7.25 -18.85 38.68
N SER A 104 8.06 -19.90 38.79
CA SER A 104 7.69 -21.24 38.28
C SER A 104 6.66 -22.00 39.13
N GLN A 105 6.38 -21.53 40.34
CA GLN A 105 5.52 -22.22 41.32
C GLN A 105 4.23 -21.47 41.62
N ALA A 106 4.19 -20.17 41.36
CA ALA A 106 3.04 -19.31 41.61
C ALA A 106 1.77 -19.84 40.92
N GLN A 107 0.64 -19.66 41.58
CA GLN A 107 -0.69 -20.05 41.14
C GLN A 107 -1.61 -18.81 41.15
N PRO A 108 -2.77 -18.83 40.46
CA PRO A 108 -3.72 -17.71 40.49
C PRO A 108 -3.97 -17.17 41.91
N GLY A 109 -3.79 -15.86 42.08
CA GLY A 109 -3.93 -15.14 43.36
C GLY A 109 -2.70 -15.15 44.26
N ASP A 110 -1.60 -15.82 43.90
CA ASP A 110 -0.33 -15.77 44.66
C ASP A 110 0.39 -14.43 44.49
N THR A 111 1.21 -14.08 45.46
CA THR A 111 2.05 -12.87 45.45
C THR A 111 3.52 -13.23 45.64
N ILE A 112 4.39 -12.72 44.78
CA ILE A 112 5.84 -12.76 44.90
C ILE A 112 6.30 -11.37 45.34
N GLU A 113 6.73 -11.26 46.59
CA GLU A 113 7.11 -10.00 47.24
C GLU A 113 8.64 -9.89 47.28
N LEU A 114 9.17 -8.81 46.71
CA LEU A 114 10.60 -8.58 46.52
C LEU A 114 11.11 -7.56 47.56
N ALA A 115 12.11 -7.96 48.35
CA ALA A 115 12.83 -6.99 49.18
C ALA A 115 13.79 -6.14 48.34
N ALA A 116 14.08 -4.93 48.83
CA ALA A 116 15.04 -4.00 48.22
C ALA A 116 16.38 -4.67 47.89
N GLY A 117 16.89 -4.41 46.69
CA GLY A 117 18.16 -4.92 46.22
C GLY A 117 18.23 -5.13 44.71
N THR A 118 19.46 -5.33 44.23
CA THR A 118 19.74 -5.63 42.83
C THR A 118 19.76 -7.15 42.61
N TYR A 119 18.91 -7.63 41.72
CA TYR A 119 18.79 -9.01 41.28
C TYR A 119 19.53 -9.16 39.95
N GLU A 120 20.73 -9.74 39.99
CA GLU A 120 21.57 -9.89 38.79
C GLU A 120 21.13 -11.09 37.94
N PHE A 121 21.02 -10.88 36.63
CA PHE A 121 20.70 -11.89 35.64
C PHE A 121 21.79 -11.95 34.55
N ALA A 122 22.07 -13.17 34.06
CA ALA A 122 22.94 -13.39 32.90
C ALA A 122 22.15 -13.93 31.69
N SER A 123 20.84 -14.06 31.81
CA SER A 123 19.92 -14.62 30.82
C SER A 123 18.50 -14.12 31.12
N THR A 124 17.64 -14.13 30.11
CA THR A 124 16.24 -13.70 30.19
C THR A 124 15.48 -14.36 31.34
N LEU A 125 14.75 -13.55 32.11
CA LEU A 125 13.74 -14.02 33.04
C LEU A 125 12.47 -14.34 32.26
N ARG A 126 12.23 -15.62 31.98
CA ARG A 126 11.07 -16.07 31.20
C ARG A 126 9.90 -16.44 32.11
N VAL A 127 8.77 -15.76 31.94
CA VAL A 127 7.47 -16.12 32.50
C VAL A 127 6.65 -16.79 31.39
N ALA A 128 6.57 -18.11 31.46
CA ALA A 128 5.96 -18.95 30.43
C ALA A 128 5.35 -20.20 31.07
N ASP A 129 4.56 -20.94 30.29
CA ASP A 129 4.02 -22.25 30.69
C ASP A 129 5.09 -23.19 31.24
N VAL A 130 4.76 -23.85 32.34
CA VAL A 130 5.70 -24.70 33.08
C VAL A 130 5.64 -26.13 32.56
N ALA A 131 6.79 -26.66 32.15
CA ALA A 131 6.89 -28.06 31.75
C ALA A 131 6.76 -28.99 32.96
N THR A 132 5.80 -29.91 32.89
CA THR A 132 5.65 -30.98 33.88
C THR A 132 6.69 -32.08 33.68
N SER A 133 6.87 -32.92 34.71
CA SER A 133 7.74 -34.10 34.62
C SER A 133 7.37 -35.12 33.52
N SER A 134 6.17 -35.02 32.94
CA SER A 134 5.72 -35.82 31.79
C SER A 134 6.02 -35.19 30.43
N GLY A 135 6.53 -33.95 30.40
CA GLY A 135 6.77 -33.18 29.18
C GLY A 135 5.55 -32.40 28.67
N ALA A 136 4.38 -32.53 29.32
CA ALA A 136 3.23 -31.67 29.06
C ALA A 136 3.46 -30.28 29.67
N LYS A 137 3.05 -29.22 28.98
CA LYS A 137 3.01 -27.86 29.51
C LYS A 137 1.76 -27.66 30.37
N THR A 138 1.88 -26.97 31.49
CA THR A 138 0.74 -26.48 32.28
C THR A 138 0.74 -24.97 32.21
N ALA A 139 -0.44 -24.40 31.95
CA ALA A 139 -0.65 -22.96 31.91
C ALA A 139 -0.15 -22.30 33.20
N ASN A 140 0.65 -21.25 33.07
CA ASN A 140 1.15 -20.47 34.20
C ASN A 140 0.49 -19.08 34.23
N ASN A 141 -0.84 -19.08 34.20
CA ASN A 141 -1.66 -17.88 34.10
C ASN A 141 -2.35 -17.60 35.44
N GLY A 142 -2.65 -16.34 35.71
CA GLY A 142 -3.68 -15.96 36.69
C GLY A 142 -5.10 -16.14 36.11
N THR A 143 -6.08 -15.55 36.78
CA THR A 143 -7.46 -15.43 36.27
C THR A 143 -7.93 -13.98 36.34
N TYR A 144 -9.05 -13.67 35.68
CA TYR A 144 -9.64 -12.33 35.62
C TYR A 144 -9.90 -11.69 36.99
N ASP A 145 -10.07 -12.50 38.05
CA ASP A 145 -10.31 -12.11 39.44
C ASP A 145 -9.19 -12.53 40.42
N ALA A 146 -8.14 -13.21 39.94
CA ALA A 146 -7.02 -13.68 40.76
C ALA A 146 -5.70 -13.67 39.98
N TYR A 147 -5.16 -12.47 39.78
CA TYR A 147 -3.87 -12.24 39.15
C TYR A 147 -2.72 -12.91 39.92
N ILE A 148 -1.66 -13.32 39.21
CA ILE A 148 -0.39 -13.64 39.85
C ILE A 148 0.41 -12.35 39.98
N THR A 149 0.76 -11.94 41.20
CA THR A 149 1.39 -10.64 41.46
C THR A 149 2.90 -10.79 41.71
N VAL A 150 3.71 -9.97 41.05
CA VAL A 150 5.13 -9.74 41.35
C VAL A 150 5.28 -8.29 41.78
N THR A 151 5.65 -8.06 43.03
CA THR A 151 5.63 -6.71 43.62
C THR A 151 6.89 -6.45 44.43
N ALA A 152 7.39 -5.22 44.40
CA ALA A 152 8.23 -4.72 45.48
C ALA A 152 7.46 -4.75 46.80
N ALA A 153 8.16 -5.03 47.90
CA ALA A 153 7.60 -4.85 49.24
C ALA A 153 7.28 -3.35 49.47
N ASP A 154 6.28 -3.05 50.31
CA ASP A 154 5.84 -1.67 50.59
C ASP A 154 6.98 -0.70 50.97
N ASP A 155 8.04 -1.20 51.61
CA ASP A 155 9.21 -0.41 52.04
C ASP A 155 10.40 -0.49 51.07
N ALA A 156 10.21 -1.07 49.88
CA ALA A 156 11.23 -1.33 48.86
C ALA A 156 10.83 -0.84 47.45
N VAL A 157 9.68 -0.16 47.31
CA VAL A 157 9.24 0.46 46.05
C VAL A 157 10.28 1.49 45.59
N GLY A 158 10.74 1.38 44.33
CA GLY A 158 11.86 2.17 43.80
C GLY A 158 13.26 1.73 44.29
N GLU A 159 13.38 0.54 44.90
CA GLU A 159 14.66 -0.02 45.35
C GLU A 159 14.88 -1.47 44.84
N VAL A 160 14.02 -1.97 43.95
CA VAL A 160 14.07 -3.33 43.40
C VAL A 160 14.51 -3.28 41.94
N VAL A 161 15.78 -3.64 41.70
CA VAL A 161 16.41 -3.54 40.37
C VAL A 161 16.67 -4.91 39.80
N PHE A 162 16.14 -5.20 38.61
CA PHE A 162 16.51 -6.36 37.82
C PHE A 162 17.60 -5.96 36.83
N ASP A 163 18.83 -6.39 37.10
CA ASP A 163 20.02 -5.98 36.35
C ASP A 163 20.46 -7.09 35.38
N PHE A 164 20.29 -6.81 34.10
CA PHE A 164 20.64 -7.70 32.99
C PHE A 164 21.93 -7.30 32.26
N SER A 165 22.70 -6.33 32.77
CA SER A 165 23.93 -5.78 32.14
C SER A 165 24.98 -6.81 31.68
N ARG A 166 24.87 -8.05 32.17
CA ARG A 166 25.70 -9.20 31.79
C ARG A 166 25.24 -9.91 30.50
N GLN A 167 24.08 -9.58 29.96
CA GLN A 167 23.62 -10.04 28.65
C GLN A 167 24.40 -9.34 27.54
N THR A 168 24.67 -10.08 26.46
CA THR A 168 25.20 -9.51 25.22
C THR A 168 24.04 -9.06 24.33
N PHE A 169 24.28 -8.15 23.40
CA PHE A 169 23.29 -7.77 22.38
C PHE A 169 22.88 -8.98 21.53
N ASP A 170 21.59 -9.31 21.50
CA ASP A 170 20.98 -10.36 20.67
C ASP A 170 19.46 -10.23 20.78
N GLY A 171 18.71 -10.29 19.67
CA GLY A 171 17.23 -10.18 19.67
C GLY A 171 16.46 -11.29 20.42
N ASN A 172 17.15 -12.22 21.09
CA ASN A 172 16.55 -13.16 22.04
C ASN A 172 16.91 -12.86 23.51
N ASN A 173 17.81 -11.92 23.78
CA ASN A 173 18.32 -11.58 25.11
C ASN A 173 17.48 -10.48 25.78
N ARG A 174 16.16 -10.65 25.75
CA ARG A 174 15.20 -9.82 26.48
C ARG A 174 15.49 -9.88 27.97
N GLY A 175 15.20 -8.82 28.72
CA GLY A 175 15.29 -8.83 30.18
C GLY A 175 14.23 -9.75 30.78
N VAL A 176 12.97 -9.30 30.76
CA VAL A 176 11.80 -10.10 31.15
C VAL A 176 10.98 -10.47 29.92
N ALA A 177 10.64 -11.75 29.77
CA ALA A 177 9.74 -12.21 28.71
C ALA A 177 8.45 -12.76 29.33
N LEU A 178 7.36 -11.99 29.22
CA LEU A 178 6.04 -12.28 29.78
C LEU A 178 5.11 -12.86 28.70
N TYR A 179 5.05 -14.19 28.61
CA TYR A 179 4.26 -14.92 27.59
C TYR A 179 2.99 -15.56 28.15
N THR A 180 2.60 -15.20 29.36
CA THR A 180 1.45 -15.74 30.09
C THR A 180 0.42 -14.64 30.38
N ASP A 181 -0.78 -15.05 30.76
CA ASP A 181 -1.92 -14.15 30.95
C ASP A 181 -2.18 -13.85 32.43
N TYR A 182 -2.80 -12.69 32.72
CA TYR A 182 -3.24 -12.27 34.06
C TYR A 182 -2.11 -12.19 35.11
N TRP A 183 -0.97 -11.63 34.73
CA TRP A 183 0.11 -11.27 35.66
C TRP A 183 0.06 -9.78 36.00
N TYR A 184 0.35 -9.45 37.26
CA TYR A 184 0.44 -8.08 37.75
C TYR A 184 1.85 -7.79 38.26
N TRP A 185 2.54 -6.85 37.63
CA TRP A 185 3.88 -6.40 37.99
C TRP A 185 3.81 -5.01 38.63
N TYR A 186 4.45 -4.81 39.78
CA TYR A 186 4.40 -3.54 40.51
C TYR A 186 5.76 -3.13 41.09
N GLY A 187 6.21 -1.91 40.80
CA GLY A 187 7.30 -1.24 41.52
C GLY A 187 8.70 -1.82 41.25
N ILE A 188 8.98 -2.24 40.01
CA ILE A 188 10.23 -2.93 39.64
C ILE A 188 10.95 -2.16 38.53
N GLU A 189 12.24 -1.95 38.70
CA GLU A 189 13.15 -1.39 37.69
C GLU A 189 13.81 -2.51 36.88
N VAL A 190 13.90 -2.35 35.57
CA VAL A 190 14.56 -3.29 34.64
C VAL A 190 15.60 -2.54 33.81
N GLN A 191 16.85 -2.98 33.91
CA GLN A 191 17.97 -2.34 33.20
C GLN A 191 18.97 -3.30 32.58
N GLY A 192 19.72 -2.78 31.60
CA GLY A 192 20.89 -3.44 31.04
C GLY A 192 20.58 -4.67 30.18
N ALA A 193 19.33 -4.88 29.79
CA ALA A 193 18.96 -6.01 28.94
C ALA A 193 19.71 -5.98 27.61
N GLY A 194 20.03 -7.16 27.07
CA GLY A 194 20.71 -7.30 25.78
C GLY A 194 19.80 -7.08 24.56
N ASP A 195 18.54 -6.76 24.82
CA ASP A 195 17.44 -6.51 23.89
C ASP A 195 16.39 -5.72 24.69
N ASN A 196 15.09 -5.90 24.44
CA ASN A 196 14.05 -5.22 25.19
C ASN A 196 14.16 -5.44 26.70
N GLY A 197 13.85 -4.41 27.51
CA GLY A 197 13.78 -4.54 28.97
C GLY A 197 12.71 -5.54 29.39
N MET A 198 11.46 -5.31 28.96
CA MET A 198 10.37 -6.28 29.07
C MET A 198 9.69 -6.50 27.72
N PHE A 199 9.43 -7.76 27.38
CA PHE A 199 8.65 -8.14 26.21
C PHE A 199 7.39 -8.91 26.63
N ILE A 200 6.22 -8.41 26.24
CA ILE A 200 4.92 -8.99 26.58
C ILE A 200 4.31 -9.64 25.34
N GLY A 201 4.12 -10.96 25.40
CA GLY A 201 3.37 -11.74 24.40
C GLY A 201 2.06 -12.33 24.93
N GLY A 202 1.78 -12.21 26.23
CA GLY A 202 0.52 -12.64 26.85
C GLY A 202 -0.56 -11.55 26.84
N ASN A 203 -1.73 -11.90 27.39
CA ASN A 203 -2.93 -11.08 27.42
C ASN A 203 -3.34 -10.70 28.84
N TYR A 204 -4.13 -9.63 28.97
CA TYR A 204 -4.74 -9.22 30.25
C TYR A 204 -3.73 -8.94 31.38
N ASN A 205 -2.47 -8.67 31.07
CA ASN A 205 -1.45 -8.38 32.07
C ASN A 205 -1.51 -6.92 32.51
N ILE A 206 -1.05 -6.65 33.73
CA ILE A 206 -0.90 -5.31 34.27
C ILE A 206 0.58 -5.11 34.61
N VAL A 207 1.18 -4.04 34.11
CA VAL A 207 2.52 -3.59 34.49
C VAL A 207 2.36 -2.18 35.03
N GLU A 208 2.61 -2.00 36.33
CA GLU A 208 2.33 -0.76 37.03
C GLU A 208 3.56 -0.24 37.76
N TYR A 209 3.83 1.06 37.61
CA TYR A 209 4.92 1.72 38.32
C TYR A 209 6.27 0.98 38.16
N CYS A 210 6.51 0.47 36.96
CA CYS A 210 7.78 -0.14 36.58
C CYS A 210 8.60 0.85 35.76
N GLU A 211 9.91 0.69 35.83
CA GLU A 211 10.85 1.50 35.08
C GLU A 211 11.70 0.64 34.15
N PHE A 212 11.90 1.11 32.92
CA PHE A 212 12.66 0.43 31.90
C PHE A 212 13.72 1.37 31.34
N HIS A 213 14.97 1.13 31.73
CA HIS A 213 16.03 2.08 31.40
C HIS A 213 17.37 1.43 31.16
N ASN A 214 18.24 2.10 30.41
CA ASN A 214 19.55 1.58 30.05
C ASN A 214 19.51 0.19 29.38
N ASN A 215 18.40 -0.16 28.72
CA ASN A 215 18.30 -1.40 27.94
C ASN A 215 18.84 -1.17 26.54
N ARG A 216 19.22 -2.27 25.87
CA ARG A 216 19.90 -2.21 24.57
C ARG A 216 18.97 -2.41 23.38
N ASP A 217 17.69 -2.16 23.59
CA ASP A 217 16.57 -2.09 22.64
C ASP A 217 15.41 -1.43 23.41
N THR A 218 14.18 -1.44 22.89
CA THR A 218 13.00 -0.82 23.50
C THR A 218 12.84 -1.17 24.99
N GLY A 219 12.54 -0.19 25.84
CA GLY A 219 12.34 -0.43 27.28
C GLY A 219 11.26 -1.48 27.57
N LEU A 220 10.04 -1.28 27.05
CA LEU A 220 8.96 -2.28 27.09
C LEU A 220 8.27 -2.42 25.74
N GLN A 221 8.21 -3.64 25.22
CA GLN A 221 7.57 -3.96 23.94
C GLN A 221 6.46 -5.01 24.07
N LEU A 222 5.36 -4.82 23.35
CA LEU A 222 4.33 -5.84 23.10
C LEU A 222 4.49 -6.41 21.69
N GLY A 223 4.41 -7.72 21.53
CA GLY A 223 4.39 -8.41 20.24
C GLY A 223 4.19 -9.92 20.36
N ARG A 224 3.96 -10.62 19.24
CA ARG A 224 3.76 -12.09 19.25
C ARG A 224 4.96 -12.83 19.86
N GLU A 225 4.71 -13.88 20.64
CA GLU A 225 5.77 -14.74 21.20
C GLU A 225 6.50 -15.50 20.09
N LEU A 226 5.75 -16.07 19.14
CA LEU A 226 6.26 -17.00 18.14
C LEU A 226 5.90 -16.53 16.73
N GLY A 227 6.81 -16.75 15.77
CA GLY A 227 6.63 -16.32 14.38
C GLY A 227 5.51 -17.03 13.61
N ASP A 228 4.94 -18.12 14.12
CA ASP A 228 3.78 -18.82 13.52
C ASP A 228 2.43 -18.35 14.08
N MET A 229 2.42 -17.45 15.06
CA MET A 229 1.24 -16.73 15.51
C MET A 229 0.90 -15.64 14.49
N ASN A 230 0.14 -16.01 13.46
CA ASN A 230 -0.16 -15.15 12.31
C ASN A 230 -1.55 -14.51 12.37
N THR A 231 -2.32 -14.73 13.44
CA THR A 231 -3.67 -14.16 13.57
C THR A 231 -3.75 -13.19 14.74
N ILE A 232 -4.49 -12.10 14.56
CA ILE A 232 -4.64 -11.03 15.56
C ILE A 232 -5.16 -11.54 16.91
N SER A 233 -5.96 -12.61 16.92
CA SER A 233 -6.44 -13.26 18.14
C SER A 233 -5.37 -14.00 18.94
N GLN A 234 -4.17 -14.20 18.39
CA GLN A 234 -3.02 -14.84 19.04
C GLN A 234 -1.99 -13.84 19.53
N TRP A 235 -2.22 -12.54 19.31
CA TRP A 235 -1.30 -11.47 19.65
C TRP A 235 -1.67 -10.85 20.99
N PRO A 236 -0.69 -10.29 21.73
CA PRO A 236 -0.94 -9.71 23.05
C PRO A 236 -2.05 -8.67 22.99
N SER A 237 -3.07 -8.87 23.82
CA SER A 237 -4.29 -8.06 23.86
C SER A 237 -4.67 -7.72 25.30
N TYR A 238 -5.36 -6.60 25.49
CA TYR A 238 -5.94 -6.19 26.77
C TYR A 238 -4.91 -6.03 27.92
N ASN A 239 -3.65 -5.73 27.59
CA ASN A 239 -2.65 -5.42 28.61
C ASN A 239 -2.76 -3.95 29.05
N LEU A 240 -2.55 -3.68 30.34
CA LEU A 240 -2.50 -2.34 30.92
C LEU A 240 -1.09 -2.02 31.40
N ILE A 241 -0.48 -1.02 30.77
CA ILE A 241 0.80 -0.44 31.18
C ILE A 241 0.47 0.88 31.89
N LYS A 242 0.64 0.91 33.20
CA LYS A 242 0.14 1.97 34.08
C LYS A 242 1.29 2.66 34.81
N ASN A 243 1.33 3.98 34.81
CA ASN A 243 2.31 4.77 35.55
C ASN A 243 3.77 4.33 35.37
N CYS A 244 4.10 3.70 34.23
CA CYS A 244 5.45 3.23 33.97
C CYS A 244 6.31 4.36 33.40
N THR A 245 7.61 4.24 33.58
CA THR A 245 8.59 5.17 32.99
C THR A 245 9.56 4.37 32.11
N SER A 246 9.88 4.88 30.91
CA SER A 246 10.89 4.26 30.06
C SER A 246 11.86 5.31 29.51
N TYR A 247 13.15 5.15 29.78
CA TYR A 247 14.12 6.20 29.48
C TYR A 247 15.53 5.71 29.24
N ASN A 248 16.30 6.49 28.48
CA ASN A 248 17.71 6.23 28.24
C ASN A 248 17.98 4.80 27.73
N ASN A 249 17.08 4.25 26.90
CA ASN A 249 17.29 2.99 26.20
C ASN A 249 18.03 3.27 24.88
N TYR A 250 19.00 2.40 24.54
CA TYR A 250 19.87 2.62 23.39
C TYR A 250 20.48 1.32 22.83
N ASP A 251 20.18 1.03 21.57
CA ASP A 251 20.75 -0.07 20.80
C ASP A 251 21.99 0.38 20.01
N ASN A 252 23.15 0.30 20.66
CA ASN A 252 24.44 0.72 20.07
C ASN A 252 24.74 0.07 18.72
N GLU A 253 24.40 -1.21 18.57
CA GLU A 253 24.70 -2.02 17.38
C GLU A 253 23.99 -1.55 16.10
N THR A 254 22.94 -0.75 16.20
CA THR A 254 22.22 -0.14 15.07
C THR A 254 22.40 1.39 15.01
N ALA A 255 23.23 1.92 15.90
CA ALA A 255 23.42 3.34 16.14
C ALA A 255 22.14 4.09 16.56
N GLY A 256 21.24 3.40 17.27
CA GLY A 256 20.09 3.99 17.95
C GLY A 256 18.77 3.91 17.18
N GLU A 257 18.70 3.06 16.16
CA GLU A 257 17.60 2.98 15.21
C GLU A 257 16.35 2.26 15.75
N ASN A 258 16.41 1.49 16.86
CA ASN A 258 15.27 0.69 17.31
C ASN A 258 14.87 0.87 18.78
N ALA A 259 15.73 1.45 19.63
CA ALA A 259 15.46 1.51 21.06
C ALA A 259 14.49 2.64 21.45
N ASP A 260 13.21 2.29 21.47
CA ASP A 260 12.12 3.15 21.95
C ASP A 260 11.98 3.16 23.48
N GLY A 261 11.17 4.08 23.99
CA GLY A 261 10.63 3.99 25.35
C GLY A 261 9.67 2.81 25.48
N PHE A 262 8.54 2.91 24.78
CA PHE A 262 7.50 1.89 24.75
C PHE A 262 7.18 1.50 23.31
N ALA A 263 6.83 0.23 23.09
CA ALA A 263 6.36 -0.20 21.78
C ALA A 263 5.19 -1.17 21.87
N ALA A 264 4.22 -0.99 20.99
CA ALA A 264 3.17 -1.97 20.71
C ALA A 264 3.16 -2.21 19.20
N LYS A 265 4.20 -2.91 18.73
CA LYS A 265 4.61 -2.95 17.33
C LYS A 265 4.66 -4.36 16.73
N LEU A 266 4.69 -4.42 15.40
CA LEU A 266 4.70 -5.58 14.52
C LEU A 266 3.42 -6.42 14.57
N THR A 267 3.06 -6.94 15.75
CA THR A 267 1.98 -7.93 15.93
C THR A 267 1.34 -7.77 17.30
N VAL A 268 0.44 -6.79 17.42
CA VAL A 268 -0.32 -6.53 18.65
C VAL A 268 -1.80 -6.72 18.41
N GLY A 269 -2.47 -7.33 19.39
CA GLY A 269 -3.90 -7.52 19.38
C GLY A 269 -4.63 -6.30 19.95
N TYR A 270 -5.92 -6.46 20.24
CA TYR A 270 -6.79 -5.33 20.60
C TYR A 270 -6.60 -4.89 22.06
N GLY A 271 -6.81 -3.60 22.32
CA GLY A 271 -7.08 -3.14 23.69
C GLY A 271 -5.86 -3.02 24.58
N ASN A 272 -4.66 -2.90 24.02
CA ASN A 272 -3.47 -2.61 24.81
C ASN A 272 -3.47 -1.12 25.18
N VAL A 273 -3.32 -0.84 26.47
CA VAL A 273 -3.52 0.48 27.06
C VAL A 273 -2.24 0.94 27.74
N PHE A 274 -1.84 2.18 27.47
CA PHE A 274 -0.85 2.91 28.24
C PHE A 274 -1.56 4.04 28.98
N ASP A 275 -1.40 4.13 30.30
CA ASP A 275 -2.05 5.15 31.12
C ASP A 275 -1.06 5.77 32.13
N GLY A 276 -0.86 7.09 32.09
CA GLY A 276 0.04 7.80 33.00
C GLY A 276 1.52 7.51 32.77
N CYS A 277 1.90 7.01 31.58
CA CYS A 277 3.27 6.58 31.28
C CYS A 277 4.15 7.76 30.82
N ILE A 278 5.45 7.71 31.14
CA ILE A 278 6.43 8.74 30.77
C ILE A 278 7.55 8.09 29.95
N ALA A 279 7.83 8.61 28.75
CA ALA A 279 8.98 8.20 27.94
C ALA A 279 9.89 9.40 27.64
N TYR A 280 11.17 9.29 27.95
CA TYR A 280 12.12 10.36 27.66
C TYR A 280 13.51 9.87 27.37
N ARG A 281 14.24 10.66 26.57
CA ARG A 281 15.66 10.40 26.27
C ARG A 281 15.94 8.96 25.81
N ASN A 282 15.01 8.36 25.07
CA ASN A 282 15.26 7.10 24.35
C ASN A 282 15.93 7.42 23.01
N SER A 283 16.79 6.52 22.52
CA SER A 283 17.60 6.83 21.34
C SER A 283 16.78 6.98 20.06
N ASP A 284 15.70 6.21 19.91
CA ASP A 284 14.77 6.30 18.79
C ASP A 284 13.52 7.09 19.19
N ASP A 285 12.39 6.46 19.55
CA ASP A 285 11.16 7.18 19.89
C ASP A 285 10.71 7.05 21.35
N GLY A 286 9.79 7.90 21.77
CA GLY A 286 9.05 7.69 23.02
C GLY A 286 8.11 6.49 22.91
N TRP A 287 7.29 6.46 21.85
CA TRP A 287 6.41 5.35 21.50
C TRP A 287 6.58 4.97 20.03
N ASP A 288 6.65 3.66 19.74
CA ASP A 288 6.64 3.12 18.39
C ASP A 288 5.53 2.05 18.21
N LEU A 289 4.63 2.28 17.24
CA LEU A 289 3.56 1.38 16.83
C LEU A 289 3.76 0.79 15.43
N TYR A 290 4.99 0.78 14.92
CA TYR A 290 5.34 0.29 13.59
C TYR A 290 4.76 -1.09 13.30
N ALA A 291 4.06 -1.25 12.17
CA ALA A 291 3.58 -2.54 11.67
C ALA A 291 4.00 -2.71 10.21
N TYR A 292 4.14 -3.95 9.74
CA TYR A 292 4.57 -4.23 8.36
C TYR A 292 3.56 -5.13 7.63
N GLN A 293 3.47 -4.96 6.31
CA GLN A 293 2.38 -5.50 5.48
C GLN A 293 2.17 -7.02 5.58
N SER A 294 3.24 -7.81 5.71
CA SER A 294 3.12 -9.27 5.75
C SER A 294 2.50 -9.82 7.04
N ASN A 295 2.28 -9.00 8.07
CA ASN A 295 1.49 -9.39 9.24
C ASN A 295 -0.02 -9.13 9.08
N GLY A 296 -0.42 -8.11 8.30
CA GLY A 296 -1.79 -7.59 8.26
C GLY A 296 -2.11 -6.64 9.42
N ASP A 297 -3.34 -6.12 9.43
CA ASP A 297 -3.84 -5.15 10.44
C ASP A 297 -3.57 -5.57 11.88
N ILE A 298 -3.21 -4.61 12.72
CA ILE A 298 -2.99 -4.77 14.16
C ILE A 298 -4.18 -4.23 14.95
N GLY A 299 -4.29 -4.66 16.21
CA GLY A 299 -5.33 -4.18 17.11
C GLY A 299 -5.06 -2.75 17.55
N ALA A 300 -6.13 -2.08 17.96
CA ALA A 300 -6.02 -0.68 18.36
C ALA A 300 -5.25 -0.51 19.67
N VAL A 301 -4.44 0.54 19.72
CA VAL A 301 -3.66 0.96 20.89
C VAL A 301 -4.27 2.22 21.50
N ILE A 302 -4.34 2.24 22.82
CA ILE A 302 -5.04 3.28 23.59
C ILE A 302 -4.04 3.93 24.54
N MET A 303 -3.99 5.26 24.55
CA MET A 303 -3.04 6.03 25.36
C MET A 303 -3.75 7.12 26.13
N TYR A 304 -3.62 7.13 27.44
CA TYR A 304 -4.22 8.10 28.35
C TYR A 304 -3.13 8.72 29.20
N ASN A 305 -3.17 10.03 29.38
CA ASN A 305 -2.32 10.73 30.34
C ASN A 305 -0.80 10.48 30.14
N CYS A 306 -0.35 10.24 28.90
CA CYS A 306 1.05 9.88 28.60
C CYS A 306 1.92 11.10 28.27
N VAL A 307 3.21 11.01 28.56
CA VAL A 307 4.18 12.10 28.32
C VAL A 307 5.39 11.60 27.55
N ALA A 308 5.72 12.26 26.44
CA ALA A 308 6.89 11.94 25.61
C ALA A 308 7.79 13.17 25.42
N PHE A 309 9.05 13.13 25.87
CA PHE A 309 9.94 14.28 25.70
C PHE A 309 11.41 13.97 25.47
N GLU A 310 12.07 14.84 24.70
CA GLU A 310 13.51 14.76 24.41
C GLU A 310 13.98 13.38 23.89
N ASN A 311 13.10 12.61 23.23
CA ASN A 311 13.48 11.38 22.55
C ASN A 311 14.27 11.71 21.26
N GLY A 312 15.11 10.77 20.82
CA GLY A 312 16.17 10.99 19.82
C GLY A 312 17.51 11.41 20.43
N TYR A 313 17.57 11.49 21.77
CA TYR A 313 18.74 11.86 22.56
C TYR A 313 18.88 10.94 23.77
N LEU A 314 20.10 10.82 24.31
CA LEU A 314 20.42 10.08 25.52
C LEU A 314 20.53 11.02 26.72
N GLY A 315 20.26 10.51 27.92
CA GLY A 315 20.43 11.22 29.19
C GLY A 315 21.90 11.31 29.64
N GLU A 316 22.79 10.58 28.97
CA GLU A 316 24.23 10.58 29.18
C GLU A 316 24.96 10.48 27.84
N THR A 317 26.28 10.66 27.82
CA THR A 317 27.03 10.49 26.56
C THR A 317 27.06 9.03 26.12
N VAL A 318 27.17 8.79 24.81
CA VAL A 318 27.31 7.43 24.24
C VAL A 318 28.41 6.61 24.94
N ALA A 319 29.55 7.23 25.29
CA ALA A 319 30.61 6.54 26.03
C ALA A 319 30.20 6.14 27.46
N GLU A 320 29.51 7.01 28.19
CA GLU A 320 29.06 6.74 29.55
C GLU A 320 28.02 5.62 29.58
N PHE A 321 27.10 5.60 28.62
CA PHE A 321 26.16 4.50 28.44
C PHE A 321 26.91 3.17 28.20
N ASN A 322 27.88 3.17 27.28
CA ASN A 322 28.64 1.98 26.91
C ASN A 322 29.47 1.39 28.07
N ASP A 323 29.85 2.19 29.06
CA ASP A 323 30.54 1.72 30.27
C ASP A 323 29.62 0.90 31.20
N LYS A 324 28.30 0.97 31.03
CA LYS A 324 27.30 0.28 31.87
C LYS A 324 26.89 -1.10 31.33
N VAL A 325 27.14 -1.39 30.06
CA VAL A 325 26.64 -2.60 29.39
C VAL A 325 27.77 -3.42 28.76
N THR A 326 27.48 -4.69 28.43
CA THR A 326 28.44 -5.56 27.73
C THR A 326 28.42 -5.28 26.22
N CYS A 327 29.13 -4.24 25.76
CA CYS A 327 29.23 -3.86 24.34
C CYS A 327 30.34 -4.61 23.59
N ASN A 328 30.19 -4.73 22.27
CA ASN A 328 31.27 -5.17 21.38
C ASN A 328 32.12 -3.95 21.01
N GLU A 329 33.44 -3.97 21.27
CA GLU A 329 34.35 -2.86 20.92
C GLU A 329 34.27 -2.43 19.44
N ALA A 330 33.84 -3.32 18.53
CA ALA A 330 33.67 -3.01 17.11
C ALA A 330 32.38 -2.23 16.77
N ALA A 331 31.38 -2.21 17.66
CA ALA A 331 30.13 -1.46 17.50
C ALA A 331 30.25 0.00 18.00
N LEU A 332 31.40 0.37 18.56
CA LEU A 332 31.68 1.72 19.05
C LEU A 332 32.26 2.57 17.91
N GLU A 333 31.47 3.50 17.36
CA GLU A 333 31.99 4.49 16.42
C GLU A 333 32.87 5.54 17.14
N ASP A 334 34.07 5.81 16.62
CA ASP A 334 35.10 6.64 17.29
C ASP A 334 34.73 8.15 17.35
N GLU A 335 33.77 8.62 16.55
CA GLU A 335 33.40 10.05 16.45
C GLU A 335 32.18 10.46 17.30
N THR A 336 31.35 9.52 17.76
CA THR A 336 30.08 9.77 18.49
C THR A 336 30.18 9.53 20.00
N MET A 337 31.30 8.99 20.49
CA MET A 337 31.51 8.62 21.89
C MET A 337 31.26 9.75 22.90
N PHE A 338 31.35 11.02 22.48
CA PHE A 338 31.13 12.19 23.33
C PHE A 338 29.90 13.00 22.90
N THR A 339 28.86 12.36 22.39
CA THR A 339 27.60 13.03 22.06
C THR A 339 26.44 12.43 22.83
N TYR A 340 25.37 13.21 22.97
CA TYR A 340 24.09 12.75 23.51
C TYR A 340 23.11 12.38 22.40
N ASN A 341 23.38 12.74 21.14
CA ASN A 341 22.56 12.32 20.01
C ASN A 341 23.04 10.99 19.44
N THR A 342 22.11 10.23 18.88
CA THR A 342 22.36 9.00 18.15
C THR A 342 22.38 9.26 16.64
N GLN A 343 23.03 8.38 15.89
CA GLN A 343 23.21 8.58 14.45
C GLN A 343 21.89 8.33 13.70
N ASN A 344 21.21 7.22 14.02
CA ASN A 344 20.09 6.70 13.24
C ASN A 344 18.73 6.79 13.94
N GLY A 345 18.68 7.16 15.22
CA GLY A 345 17.41 7.33 15.91
C GLY A 345 16.62 8.53 15.37
N ASP A 346 15.34 8.32 15.11
CA ASP A 346 14.41 9.30 14.54
C ASP A 346 14.12 10.40 15.56
N GLY A 347 13.66 10.02 16.77
CA GLY A 347 13.37 10.97 17.83
C GLY A 347 11.96 11.55 17.80
N ASN A 348 10.95 10.71 17.62
CA ASN A 348 9.56 11.09 17.75
C ASN A 348 9.07 10.96 19.20
N GLY A 349 8.10 11.78 19.59
CA GLY A 349 7.37 11.58 20.84
C GLY A 349 6.47 10.35 20.74
N PHE A 350 5.51 10.41 19.82
CA PHE A 350 4.56 9.33 19.55
C PHE A 350 4.57 8.97 18.05
N LYS A 351 5.26 7.89 17.68
CA LYS A 351 5.24 7.27 16.34
C LYS A 351 4.09 6.25 16.29
N LEU A 352 2.99 6.64 15.64
CA LEU A 352 1.71 5.94 15.74
C LEU A 352 1.45 4.93 14.61
N GLY A 353 2.47 4.50 13.88
CA GLY A 353 2.35 3.41 12.92
C GLY A 353 3.59 3.23 12.04
N GLY A 354 3.40 2.64 10.86
CA GLY A 354 4.48 2.29 9.94
C GLY A 354 4.01 1.44 8.76
N SER A 355 4.75 1.49 7.65
CA SER A 355 4.63 0.61 6.47
C SER A 355 3.20 0.21 6.10
N VAL A 356 2.30 1.20 6.03
CA VAL A 356 0.94 1.14 5.46
C VAL A 356 0.01 0.08 6.08
N MET A 357 0.25 -0.34 7.33
CA MET A 357 -0.64 -1.28 8.03
C MET A 357 -1.59 -0.61 9.00
N ARG A 358 -2.88 -0.94 8.85
CA ARG A 358 -3.92 -0.32 9.66
C ARG A 358 -3.79 -0.76 11.12
N GLY A 359 -3.60 0.23 11.99
CA GLY A 359 -3.68 0.07 13.45
C GLY A 359 -4.29 1.32 14.06
N ASN A 360 -5.57 1.29 14.44
CA ASN A 360 -6.20 2.51 14.94
C ASN A 360 -5.63 2.93 16.30
N VAL A 361 -5.61 4.24 16.58
CA VAL A 361 -5.07 4.78 17.83
C VAL A 361 -6.06 5.75 18.46
N LYS A 362 -6.24 5.65 19.78
CA LYS A 362 -6.94 6.67 20.59
C LYS A 362 -5.98 7.24 21.61
N MET A 363 -5.81 8.56 21.60
CA MET A 363 -5.02 9.30 22.58
C MET A 363 -5.91 10.29 23.32
N TYR A 364 -5.75 10.35 24.63
CA TYR A 364 -6.43 11.30 25.50
C TYR A 364 -5.45 11.92 26.50
N ASN A 365 -5.47 13.24 26.60
CA ASN A 365 -4.73 13.99 27.62
C ASN A 365 -3.21 13.74 27.61
N CYS A 366 -2.60 13.60 26.43
CA CYS A 366 -1.17 13.34 26.29
C CYS A 366 -0.35 14.60 25.97
N LEU A 367 0.93 14.57 26.32
CA LEU A 367 1.85 15.69 26.17
C LEU A 367 3.13 15.26 25.45
N SER A 368 3.53 15.96 24.39
CA SER A 368 4.82 15.76 23.72
C SER A 368 5.63 17.04 23.62
N PHE A 369 6.92 17.02 23.98
CA PHE A 369 7.76 18.21 23.81
C PHE A 369 9.25 17.97 23.60
N ASN A 370 9.89 18.90 22.88
CA ASN A 370 11.34 18.93 22.62
C ASN A 370 11.94 17.61 22.09
N ASN A 371 11.13 16.75 21.46
CA ASN A 371 11.64 15.57 20.77
C ASN A 371 12.43 16.02 19.52
N ARG A 372 13.44 15.24 19.10
CA ARG A 372 14.32 15.60 17.97
C ARG A 372 13.55 15.80 16.66
N MET A 373 12.50 15.01 16.40
CA MET A 373 11.67 15.06 15.18
C MET A 373 10.22 15.44 15.51
N HIS A 374 9.25 14.50 15.43
CA HIS A 374 7.85 14.83 15.56
C HIS A 374 7.35 14.73 17.01
N GLY A 375 6.36 15.54 17.39
CA GLY A 375 5.62 15.34 18.64
C GLY A 375 4.70 14.12 18.55
N VAL A 376 3.76 14.19 17.61
CA VAL A 376 2.84 13.09 17.25
C VAL A 376 2.91 12.90 15.73
N THR A 377 3.14 11.68 15.25
CA THR A 377 3.18 11.37 13.82
C THR A 377 2.40 10.10 13.48
N ASP A 378 1.69 10.11 12.35
CA ASP A 378 0.99 8.93 11.82
C ASP A 378 1.96 7.87 11.32
N ASN A 379 3.17 8.30 10.94
CA ASN A 379 4.19 7.49 10.29
C ASN A 379 3.64 6.54 9.20
N SER A 380 2.75 7.05 8.34
CA SER A 380 2.09 6.29 7.27
C SER A 380 1.15 5.17 7.76
N ASN A 381 0.54 5.33 8.93
CA ASN A 381 -0.58 4.50 9.37
C ASN A 381 -1.85 4.84 8.56
N PRO A 382 -2.45 3.88 7.83
CA PRO A 382 -3.74 4.08 7.15
C PRO A 382 -4.95 3.91 8.09
N GLY A 383 -4.71 3.56 9.35
CA GLY A 383 -5.72 3.54 10.41
C GLY A 383 -6.03 4.94 10.90
N VAL A 384 -7.17 5.06 11.57
CA VAL A 384 -7.61 6.34 12.11
C VAL A 384 -6.95 6.57 13.47
N ILE A 385 -6.33 7.74 13.59
CA ILE A 385 -5.74 8.27 14.80
C ILE A 385 -6.71 9.33 15.35
N SER A 386 -7.15 9.13 16.59
CA SER A 386 -8.05 10.03 17.30
C SER A 386 -7.35 10.66 18.47
N LEU A 387 -7.16 11.98 18.40
CA LEU A 387 -6.53 12.82 19.40
C LEU A 387 -7.58 13.63 20.16
N GLU A 388 -7.51 13.62 21.48
CA GLU A 388 -8.36 14.43 22.35
C GLU A 388 -7.53 15.03 23.49
N GLY A 389 -7.57 16.34 23.66
CA GLY A 389 -6.86 17.01 24.77
C GLY A 389 -5.34 16.88 24.68
N ILE A 390 -4.76 17.04 23.49
CA ILE A 390 -3.31 16.84 23.29
C ILE A 390 -2.57 18.17 23.35
N THR A 391 -1.48 18.24 24.12
CA THR A 391 -0.54 19.37 24.01
C THR A 391 0.74 18.89 23.33
N SER A 392 1.12 19.54 22.23
CA SER A 392 2.40 19.30 21.56
C SER A 392 3.21 20.59 21.50
N TYR A 393 4.37 20.60 22.17
CA TYR A 393 5.19 21.78 22.36
C TYR A 393 6.60 21.60 21.78
N ASN A 394 6.93 22.42 20.79
CA ASN A 394 8.32 22.69 20.44
C ASN A 394 9.18 21.46 20.07
N ASN A 395 8.59 20.51 19.37
CA ASN A 395 9.31 19.37 18.79
C ASN A 395 10.12 19.84 17.55
N GLY A 396 10.98 18.98 17.00
CA GLY A 396 11.96 19.41 16.00
C GLY A 396 13.07 20.24 16.66
N ALA A 397 13.51 19.82 17.84
CA ALA A 397 14.50 20.52 18.65
C ALA A 397 15.92 19.94 18.42
N ASP A 398 16.95 20.70 18.79
CA ASP A 398 18.36 20.32 18.74
C ASP A 398 19.06 20.61 20.08
N ILE A 399 20.06 19.80 20.39
CA ILE A 399 20.85 19.90 21.62
C ILE A 399 22.23 20.51 21.38
N ASP A 400 22.81 21.09 22.43
CA ASP A 400 24.18 21.61 22.40
C ASP A 400 25.20 20.46 22.41
N LEU A 401 25.93 20.29 21.33
CA LEU A 401 26.96 19.26 21.20
C LEU A 401 28.38 19.77 21.47
N ASP A 402 28.56 21.03 21.91
CA ASP A 402 29.88 21.56 22.27
C ASP A 402 30.25 21.18 23.71
N PRO A 403 31.21 20.24 23.94
CA PRO A 403 31.59 19.80 25.28
C PRO A 403 32.28 20.88 26.13
N GLU A 404 32.68 22.02 25.54
CA GLU A 404 33.20 23.18 26.28
C GLU A 404 32.08 24.17 26.69
N SER A 405 30.85 23.96 26.23
CA SER A 405 29.70 24.80 26.52
C SER A 405 29.13 24.58 27.92
N ALA A 406 28.53 25.63 28.49
CA ALA A 406 27.85 25.55 29.78
C ALA A 406 26.46 24.88 29.68
N THR A 407 25.95 24.72 28.46
CA THR A 407 24.64 24.12 28.13
C THR A 407 24.78 22.79 27.38
N TYR A 408 25.97 22.17 27.40
CA TYR A 408 26.26 20.92 26.71
C TYR A 408 25.24 19.82 27.06
N GLY A 409 24.56 19.27 26.05
CA GLY A 409 23.48 18.28 26.17
C GLY A 409 22.07 18.85 26.44
N GLU A 410 21.94 20.17 26.56
CA GLU A 410 20.65 20.86 26.71
C GLU A 410 20.07 21.27 25.35
N ILE A 411 18.75 21.43 25.27
CA ILE A 411 18.05 21.96 24.09
C ILE A 411 18.39 23.44 23.93
N VAL A 412 18.94 23.82 22.77
CA VAL A 412 19.43 25.20 22.54
C VAL A 412 18.97 25.82 21.23
N ALA A 413 18.47 25.04 20.29
CA ALA A 413 18.08 25.51 18.98
C ALA A 413 17.07 24.57 18.30
N PRO A 414 16.36 25.04 17.27
CA PRO A 414 15.67 24.17 16.32
C PRO A 414 16.61 23.18 15.62
N LEU A 415 16.10 22.02 15.26
CA LEU A 415 16.80 21.04 14.43
C LEU A 415 17.22 21.68 13.09
N ALA A 416 18.52 21.62 12.79
CA ALA A 416 19.02 22.11 11.51
C ALA A 416 18.55 21.18 10.37
N SER A 417 18.00 21.76 9.29
CA SER A 417 17.40 21.07 8.13
C SER A 417 18.35 20.22 7.26
N GLY A 418 19.52 19.83 7.78
CA GLY A 418 20.56 19.08 7.11
C GLY A 418 20.37 17.56 7.16
N GLY A 419 19.32 17.03 6.53
CA GLY A 419 19.27 15.61 6.09
C GLY A 419 18.10 14.75 6.57
N LEU A 420 17.45 15.08 7.69
CA LEU A 420 16.36 14.27 8.29
C LEU A 420 14.94 14.81 8.03
N GLY A 421 14.81 16.01 7.44
CA GLY A 421 13.51 16.71 7.31
C GLY A 421 13.30 17.77 8.40
N GLU A 422 12.24 18.58 8.28
CA GLU A 422 11.78 19.46 9.35
C GLU A 422 10.81 18.64 10.24
N GLY A 423 11.05 18.55 11.56
CA GLY A 423 10.12 17.90 12.49
C GLY A 423 8.85 18.74 12.71
N ASN A 424 7.75 18.16 13.19
CA ASN A 424 6.48 18.88 13.42
C ASN A 424 5.95 18.61 14.82
N ASN A 425 5.08 19.47 15.35
CA ASN A 425 4.36 19.13 16.57
C ASN A 425 3.30 18.06 16.30
N ILE A 426 2.56 18.19 15.20
CA ILE A 426 1.55 17.24 14.72
C ILE A 426 1.83 16.93 13.24
N ASP A 427 1.98 15.64 12.92
CA ASP A 427 2.24 15.12 11.58
C ASP A 427 1.31 13.93 11.27
N LEU A 428 0.04 14.21 11.01
CA LEU A 428 -1.04 13.23 10.87
C LEU A 428 -1.71 13.24 9.48
N ALA A 429 -1.00 13.69 8.45
CA ALA A 429 -1.52 13.73 7.09
C ALA A 429 -0.45 13.39 6.04
N ARG A 430 0.32 12.31 6.27
CA ARG A 430 1.38 11.91 5.33
C ARG A 430 0.85 11.32 4.02
N ALA A 431 -0.35 10.77 4.02
CA ALA A 431 -1.02 10.20 2.85
C ALA A 431 -2.40 10.83 2.61
N GLU A 432 -2.87 10.86 1.36
CA GLU A 432 -4.19 11.40 1.01
C GLU A 432 -5.35 10.68 1.73
N THR A 433 -5.16 9.43 2.14
CA THR A 433 -6.14 8.62 2.86
C THR A 433 -6.19 8.89 4.37
N SER A 434 -5.27 9.68 4.91
CA SER A 434 -5.12 9.92 6.37
C SER A 434 -6.26 10.79 6.90
N HIS A 435 -7.39 10.20 7.27
CA HIS A 435 -8.52 10.91 7.87
C HIS A 435 -8.56 10.66 9.37
N ASN A 436 -8.02 11.61 10.12
CA ASN A 436 -7.82 11.55 11.56
C ASN A 436 -8.80 12.47 12.30
N ASN A 437 -8.94 12.28 13.61
CA ASN A 437 -9.82 13.09 14.45
C ASN A 437 -8.97 13.86 15.45
N LEU A 438 -9.15 15.18 15.52
CA LEU A 438 -8.40 16.07 16.40
C LEU A 438 -9.38 16.96 17.18
N GLU A 439 -9.53 16.71 18.48
CA GLU A 439 -10.31 17.53 19.39
C GLU A 439 -9.41 18.07 20.52
N ASP A 440 -9.63 19.32 20.92
CA ASP A 440 -8.89 19.94 22.03
C ASP A 440 -7.36 19.83 21.87
N VAL A 441 -6.84 19.92 20.64
CA VAL A 441 -5.40 19.84 20.36
C VAL A 441 -4.77 21.22 20.43
N LEU A 442 -3.72 21.36 21.23
CA LEU A 442 -2.92 22.56 21.39
C LEU A 442 -1.48 22.30 20.92
N SER A 443 -1.17 22.78 19.72
CA SER A 443 0.19 22.82 19.18
C SER A 443 0.79 24.20 19.39
N VAL A 444 1.96 24.28 20.02
CA VAL A 444 2.65 25.55 20.32
C VAL A 444 4.14 25.42 20.00
N ALA A 445 4.69 26.44 19.35
CA ALA A 445 6.12 26.55 19.06
C ALA A 445 6.71 27.82 19.68
N ASP A 446 7.98 27.75 20.09
CA ASP A 446 8.76 28.92 20.50
C ASP A 446 10.04 29.06 19.65
N SER A 447 11.09 29.72 20.15
CA SER A 447 12.36 29.87 19.41
C SER A 447 13.39 28.76 19.67
N LEU A 448 13.16 27.91 20.66
CA LEU A 448 14.05 26.84 21.09
C LEU A 448 13.81 25.54 20.31
N GLY A 449 12.60 25.31 19.81
CA GLY A 449 12.26 24.31 18.81
C GLY A 449 11.78 25.04 17.55
N GLY A 450 11.94 24.42 16.39
CA GLY A 450 11.50 25.02 15.14
C GLY A 450 10.74 24.01 14.31
N PRO A 451 9.57 23.57 14.80
CA PRO A 451 8.76 22.65 14.04
C PRO A 451 8.34 23.29 12.69
N GLY A 452 8.14 22.46 11.68
CA GLY A 452 7.38 22.80 10.50
C GLY A 452 5.90 23.07 10.82
N ALA A 453 5.13 23.48 9.82
CA ALA A 453 3.68 23.61 9.96
C ALA A 453 3.04 22.25 10.24
N ASP A 454 2.06 22.17 11.13
CA ASP A 454 1.37 20.93 11.46
C ASP A 454 0.63 20.37 10.23
N ALA A 455 0.73 19.07 10.04
CA ALA A 455 0.03 18.32 9.01
C ALA A 455 -1.14 17.56 9.62
N PHE A 456 -2.35 17.74 9.10
CA PHE A 456 -3.55 17.10 9.61
C PHE A 456 -4.64 17.07 8.53
N LYS A 457 -5.49 16.05 8.56
CA LYS A 457 -6.65 15.91 7.70
C LYS A 457 -7.77 15.16 8.43
N GLY A 458 -9.01 15.64 8.31
CA GLY A 458 -10.21 15.03 8.90
C GLY A 458 -10.96 15.95 9.86
N SER A 459 -11.65 15.37 10.85
CA SER A 459 -12.45 16.16 11.81
C SER A 459 -11.54 16.92 12.77
N VAL A 460 -11.68 18.24 12.82
CA VAL A 460 -10.95 19.10 13.75
C VAL A 460 -11.92 19.98 14.55
N GLY A 461 -11.94 19.80 15.87
CA GLY A 461 -12.76 20.54 16.82
C GLY A 461 -11.94 21.22 17.91
N ASN A 462 -12.36 22.41 18.35
CA ASN A 462 -11.78 23.19 19.46
C ASN A 462 -10.23 23.12 19.58
N SER A 463 -9.52 23.31 18.47
CA SER A 463 -8.07 23.07 18.40
C SER A 463 -7.30 24.30 17.93
N ILE A 464 -6.05 24.42 18.35
CA ILE A 464 -5.08 25.43 17.88
C ILE A 464 -3.86 24.68 17.33
N LEU A 465 -3.65 24.79 16.03
CA LEU A 465 -2.59 24.08 15.29
C LEU A 465 -1.57 25.09 14.75
N TYR A 466 -0.29 24.70 14.72
CA TYR A 466 0.80 25.57 14.30
C TYR A 466 0.90 25.61 12.78
N GLY A 467 0.75 26.79 12.17
CA GLY A 467 0.78 26.96 10.70
C GLY A 467 2.15 27.37 10.14
N GLY A 468 3.21 27.30 10.94
CA GLY A 468 4.57 27.69 10.54
C GLY A 468 4.89 29.18 10.72
N GLY A 469 6.14 29.48 11.05
CA GLY A 469 6.61 30.85 11.31
C GLY A 469 5.89 31.51 12.48
N THR A 470 5.04 32.51 12.18
CA THR A 470 4.22 33.21 13.19
C THR A 470 2.72 32.91 13.05
N THR A 471 2.36 31.92 12.23
CA THR A 471 0.98 31.61 11.86
C THR A 471 0.45 30.48 12.72
N TYR A 472 -0.82 30.59 13.12
CA TYR A 472 -1.56 29.53 13.82
C TYR A 472 -2.97 29.43 13.23
N LEU A 473 -3.48 28.22 13.18
CA LEU A 473 -4.83 27.89 12.73
C LEU A 473 -5.69 27.59 13.97
N GLY A 474 -6.83 28.27 14.09
CA GLY A 474 -7.74 28.13 15.22
C GLY A 474 -9.09 27.61 14.79
N PHE A 475 -9.56 26.57 15.49
CA PHE A 475 -10.85 25.93 15.30
C PHE A 475 -11.68 26.15 16.57
N THR A 476 -12.87 26.72 16.41
CA THR A 476 -13.79 26.98 17.54
C THR A 476 -15.04 26.10 17.50
N ASP A 477 -15.42 25.67 16.30
CA ASP A 477 -16.44 24.66 16.03
C ASP A 477 -15.77 23.54 15.20
N TYR A 478 -16.43 22.38 15.11
CA TYR A 478 -15.98 21.28 14.26
C TYR A 478 -15.92 21.66 12.78
N ALA A 479 -14.84 21.26 12.12
CA ALA A 479 -14.67 21.36 10.68
C ALA A 479 -14.03 20.10 10.12
N ASP A 480 -14.45 19.71 8.92
CA ASP A 480 -13.65 18.85 8.06
C ASP A 480 -12.51 19.70 7.48
N ALA A 481 -11.28 19.41 7.90
CA ALA A 481 -10.14 20.28 7.67
C ALA A 481 -8.95 19.50 7.13
N TYR A 482 -8.28 20.10 6.16
CA TYR A 482 -7.00 19.65 5.64
C TYR A 482 -5.98 20.78 5.76
N SER A 483 -4.78 20.46 6.26
CA SER A 483 -3.69 21.41 6.45
C SER A 483 -3.14 22.02 5.16
N GLU A 484 -3.33 21.37 4.02
CA GLU A 484 -2.93 21.91 2.71
C GLU A 484 -3.94 22.90 2.11
N ASP A 485 -5.14 23.01 2.68
CA ASP A 485 -6.12 24.00 2.24
C ASP A 485 -5.71 25.41 2.66
N ASP A 486 -5.50 26.30 1.69
CA ASP A 486 -5.29 27.74 1.91
C ASP A 486 -6.60 28.43 2.35
N ASN A 487 -7.03 28.20 3.60
CA ASN A 487 -8.21 28.84 4.18
C ASN A 487 -7.85 29.97 5.14
N GLU A 488 -7.88 31.22 4.63
CA GLU A 488 -7.59 32.43 5.41
C GLU A 488 -8.51 32.61 6.63
N ASP A 489 -9.72 32.02 6.66
CA ASP A 489 -10.68 32.21 7.74
C ASP A 489 -10.30 31.43 9.02
N ARG A 490 -9.47 30.39 8.90
CA ARG A 490 -8.95 29.60 10.04
C ARG A 490 -7.74 30.26 10.69
N VAL A 491 -7.12 31.24 10.03
CA VAL A 491 -5.88 31.87 10.50
C VAL A 491 -6.16 32.82 11.67
N LEU A 492 -5.50 32.58 12.80
CA LEU A 492 -5.61 33.45 13.98
C LEU A 492 -4.97 34.82 13.71
N ALA A 493 -5.69 35.89 14.09
CA ALA A 493 -5.18 37.26 13.98
C ALA A 493 -3.90 37.51 14.80
N ALA A 494 -3.72 36.75 15.88
CA ALA A 494 -2.48 36.61 16.64
C ALA A 494 -2.42 35.19 17.21
N GLY A 495 -1.36 34.45 16.93
CA GLY A 495 -1.13 33.12 17.50
C GLY A 495 -0.76 33.16 18.99
N PRO A 496 -0.85 32.01 19.69
CA PRO A 496 -0.38 31.88 21.07
C PRO A 496 1.12 32.20 21.18
N VAL A 497 1.45 32.96 22.21
CA VAL A 497 2.84 33.13 22.65
C VAL A 497 3.06 32.14 23.79
N ALA A 498 4.00 31.22 23.65
CA ALA A 498 4.23 30.14 24.60
C ALA A 498 4.28 30.60 26.07
N ALA A 499 5.02 31.68 26.35
CA ALA A 499 5.18 32.26 27.69
C ALA A 499 3.91 32.89 28.28
N ASP A 500 2.90 33.18 27.45
CA ASP A 500 1.60 33.69 27.90
C ASP A 500 0.57 32.55 28.06
N VAL A 501 0.77 31.42 27.37
CA VAL A 501 -0.12 30.24 27.44
C VAL A 501 0.20 29.36 28.65
N PHE A 502 1.48 29.08 28.89
CA PHE A 502 1.92 28.11 29.89
C PHE A 502 2.43 28.77 31.17
N ALA A 503 2.21 28.11 32.31
CA ALA A 503 2.64 28.58 33.63
C ALA A 503 4.18 28.54 33.78
N ALA A 504 4.81 27.52 33.20
CA ALA A 504 6.24 27.42 33.02
C ALA A 504 6.55 26.73 31.68
N LEU A 505 7.66 27.12 31.06
CA LEU A 505 8.18 26.48 29.86
C LEU A 505 9.35 25.55 30.20
N PRO A 506 9.57 24.49 29.42
CA PRO A 506 10.83 23.75 29.40
C PRO A 506 12.01 24.70 29.28
N GLY A 507 12.92 24.71 30.26
CA GLY A 507 13.98 25.74 30.36
C GLY A 507 15.34 25.30 29.82
N VAL A 508 16.13 26.28 29.34
CA VAL A 508 17.60 26.21 29.16
C VAL A 508 18.25 26.91 30.36
N ALA A 509 19.33 26.37 30.94
CA ALA A 509 19.85 26.84 32.22
C ALA A 509 20.33 28.32 32.18
N GLY A 510 19.76 29.21 33.02
CA GLY A 510 20.20 30.61 33.04
C GLY A 510 19.60 31.57 34.07
N GLU A 511 18.33 31.44 34.45
CA GLU A 511 17.74 32.16 35.59
C GLU A 511 16.90 31.19 36.43
N ASP A 512 17.37 30.90 37.65
CA ASP A 512 16.77 30.08 38.71
C ASP A 512 16.61 28.54 38.53
N GLY A 513 16.97 27.95 37.37
CA GLY A 513 17.30 26.51 37.24
C GLY A 513 16.22 25.49 37.64
N GLN A 514 14.96 25.91 37.77
CA GLN A 514 13.91 25.12 38.42
C GLN A 514 13.22 24.09 37.50
N TYR A 515 13.44 24.17 36.18
CA TYR A 515 12.81 23.32 35.14
C TYR A 515 13.80 22.88 34.05
N ALA A 516 15.07 22.67 34.44
CA ALA A 516 16.08 22.09 33.55
C ALA A 516 15.75 20.61 33.34
N LEU A 517 15.22 20.29 32.16
CA LEU A 517 14.71 18.96 31.81
C LEU A 517 15.78 17.99 31.32
N SER A 518 17.02 18.45 31.16
CA SER A 518 18.04 17.77 30.38
C SER A 518 18.44 16.38 30.90
N GLY A 519 17.96 15.93 32.07
CA GLY A 519 18.35 14.65 32.69
C GLY A 519 19.81 14.62 33.15
N LEU A 520 20.65 15.53 32.64
CA LEU A 520 22.08 15.63 32.86
C LEU A 520 22.46 15.87 34.32
N GLU A 521 21.63 16.63 35.05
CA GLU A 521 21.83 16.92 36.48
C GLU A 521 20.92 16.10 37.40
N ASN A 522 19.89 15.42 36.85
CA ASN A 522 18.94 14.58 37.58
C ASN A 522 18.51 13.36 36.72
N PRO A 523 19.16 12.19 36.87
CA PRO A 523 18.86 11.01 36.07
C PRO A 523 17.41 10.50 36.25
N ASP A 524 16.80 10.82 37.39
CA ASP A 524 15.47 10.37 37.80
C ASP A 524 14.46 11.53 37.71
N VAL A 525 14.57 12.35 36.65
CA VAL A 525 13.72 13.55 36.45
C VAL A 525 12.23 13.22 36.46
N HIS A 526 11.86 12.02 36.02
CA HIS A 526 10.48 11.57 35.99
C HIS A 526 9.86 11.45 37.39
N GLU A 527 10.64 11.16 38.45
CA GLU A 527 10.14 11.16 39.83
C GLU A 527 9.60 12.53 40.24
N THR A 528 10.15 13.61 39.68
CA THR A 528 9.65 14.97 39.94
C THR A 528 8.30 15.26 39.27
N TYR A 529 7.91 14.41 38.32
CA TYR A 529 6.63 14.45 37.61
C TYR A 529 5.66 13.36 38.06
N ARG A 530 5.79 12.93 39.31
CA ARG A 530 4.91 11.95 39.96
C ARG A 530 4.28 12.56 41.21
N ASN A 531 3.00 12.25 41.42
CA ASN A 531 2.32 12.46 42.69
C ASN A 531 2.79 11.45 43.74
N ALA A 532 2.37 11.63 44.99
CA ALA A 532 2.67 10.67 46.07
C ALA A 532 1.98 9.30 45.91
N ASP A 533 1.04 9.18 44.97
CA ASP A 533 0.41 7.92 44.56
C ASP A 533 0.92 7.41 43.20
N GLU A 534 2.02 8.00 42.72
CA GLU A 534 2.72 7.64 41.49
C GLU A 534 1.99 7.94 40.17
N SER A 535 0.83 8.59 40.23
CA SER A 535 0.23 9.18 39.04
C SER A 535 1.08 10.30 38.46
N VAL A 536 1.01 10.51 37.15
CA VAL A 536 1.74 11.59 36.47
C VAL A 536 1.29 12.97 36.99
N ASN A 537 2.23 13.91 37.13
CA ASN A 537 1.97 15.30 37.47
C ASN A 537 3.12 16.20 36.98
N MET A 538 2.92 16.91 35.87
CA MET A 538 3.92 17.82 35.27
C MET A 538 4.08 19.15 36.05
N GLY A 539 3.32 19.34 37.14
CA GLY A 539 3.40 20.51 37.99
C GLY A 539 3.04 21.80 37.24
N ASP A 540 3.98 22.75 37.20
CA ASP A 540 3.82 24.00 36.46
C ASP A 540 4.33 23.91 35.01
N ILE A 541 5.13 22.89 34.64
CA ILE A 541 5.71 22.75 33.30
C ILE A 541 4.60 22.48 32.29
N LEU A 542 4.49 23.33 31.27
CA LEU A 542 3.48 23.26 30.22
C LEU A 542 2.04 23.18 30.73
N ARG A 543 1.81 23.51 32.01
CA ARG A 543 0.45 23.66 32.55
C ARG A 543 -0.17 24.92 31.96
N ILE A 544 -1.33 24.78 31.35
CA ILE A 544 -2.08 25.90 30.77
C ILE A 544 -2.43 26.91 31.88
N ALA A 545 -1.89 28.12 31.79
CA ALA A 545 -2.09 29.20 32.77
C ALA A 545 -3.34 30.05 32.48
N ASP A 546 -3.68 30.21 31.20
CA ASP A 546 -4.87 30.92 30.74
C ASP A 546 -5.65 30.04 29.75
N SER A 547 -6.56 29.21 30.27
CA SER A 547 -7.42 28.36 29.44
C SER A 547 -8.34 29.16 28.53
N GLY A 548 -8.62 30.43 28.85
CA GLY A 548 -9.39 31.32 27.98
C GLY A 548 -8.61 31.77 26.74
N ALA A 549 -7.28 31.79 26.80
CA ALA A 549 -6.42 32.16 25.67
C ALA A 549 -6.33 31.05 24.61
N VAL A 550 -6.60 29.81 25.00
CA VAL A 550 -6.55 28.62 24.14
C VAL A 550 -7.92 27.94 23.96
N SER A 551 -9.00 28.60 24.36
CA SER A 551 -10.37 28.05 24.30
C SER A 551 -10.55 26.69 25.00
N GLY A 552 -9.70 26.39 25.99
CA GLY A 552 -9.69 25.11 26.70
C GLY A 552 -8.93 23.98 26.01
N ALA A 553 -8.34 24.20 24.82
CA ALA A 553 -7.54 23.20 24.12
C ALA A 553 -6.26 22.84 24.88
N GLY A 554 -5.85 21.57 24.77
CA GLY A 554 -4.60 21.02 25.27
C GLY A 554 -4.75 20.10 26.49
N ALA A 555 -3.68 19.37 26.78
CA ALA A 555 -3.58 18.45 27.90
C ALA A 555 -3.55 19.16 29.26
N TYR A 556 -4.20 18.54 30.25
CA TYR A 556 -4.16 18.86 31.66
C TYR A 556 -3.51 17.72 32.45
N LEU A 557 -2.19 17.79 32.60
CA LEU A 557 -1.39 16.78 33.30
C LEU A 557 -0.84 17.32 34.63
N SER A 558 -1.71 17.89 35.45
CA SER A 558 -1.34 18.44 36.76
C SER A 558 -2.37 18.15 37.86
N GLU A 559 -3.06 17.01 37.78
CA GLU A 559 -4.01 16.61 38.82
C GLU A 559 -3.28 16.17 40.10
N ASP A 560 -3.99 16.24 41.24
CA ASP A 560 -3.41 15.99 42.56
C ASP A 560 -3.27 14.47 42.88
N SER A 561 -3.95 13.59 42.13
CA SER A 561 -3.94 12.13 42.34
C SER A 561 -4.41 11.35 41.11
N TRP A 562 -4.19 10.03 41.11
CA TRP A 562 -4.68 9.09 40.10
C TRP A 562 -6.19 9.23 39.90
N GLU A 563 -6.96 9.18 40.98
CA GLU A 563 -8.44 9.21 40.93
C GLU A 563 -9.04 10.51 40.37
N ASP A 564 -8.24 11.57 40.22
CA ASP A 564 -8.68 12.84 39.65
C ASP A 564 -8.58 12.85 38.11
N TYR A 565 -7.78 11.95 37.52
CA TYR A 565 -7.67 11.79 36.07
C TYR A 565 -8.83 10.98 35.50
N THR A 566 -9.17 11.28 34.24
CA THR A 566 -9.96 10.36 33.42
C THR A 566 -9.05 9.22 32.96
N HIS A 567 -9.50 7.99 33.15
CA HIS A 567 -8.78 6.77 32.77
C HIS A 567 -9.57 5.97 31.74
N PHE A 568 -8.88 5.04 31.07
CA PHE A 568 -9.53 4.20 30.05
C PHE A 568 -10.56 3.22 30.64
N TYR A 569 -10.23 2.55 31.75
CA TYR A 569 -11.12 1.54 32.33
C TYR A 569 -12.13 2.17 33.32
N ASP A 570 -13.40 2.22 32.92
CA ASP A 570 -14.52 2.58 33.81
C ASP A 570 -14.89 1.45 34.81
N SER A 571 -14.51 0.22 34.48
CA SER A 571 -14.78 -1.00 35.26
C SER A 571 -13.63 -1.99 35.13
N GLU A 572 -13.23 -2.59 36.25
CA GLU A 572 -12.17 -3.59 36.28
C GLU A 572 -12.67 -4.94 35.78
N LEU A 573 -11.82 -5.72 35.11
CA LEU A 573 -12.17 -7.08 34.66
C LEU A 573 -12.58 -7.98 35.84
N SER A 574 -12.02 -7.72 37.02
CA SER A 574 -12.32 -8.40 38.29
C SER A 574 -13.79 -8.24 38.72
N GLU A 575 -14.53 -7.27 38.17
CA GLU A 575 -15.95 -7.05 38.47
C GLU A 575 -16.90 -7.97 37.69
N ALA A 576 -16.39 -8.72 36.69
CA ALA A 576 -17.20 -9.66 35.91
C ALA A 576 -17.72 -10.84 36.75
N GLU A 577 -18.93 -11.35 36.48
CA GLU A 577 -19.48 -12.49 37.24
C GLU A 577 -18.90 -13.84 36.77
N SER A 578 -18.20 -13.88 35.63
CA SER A 578 -17.52 -15.06 35.08
C SER A 578 -16.42 -14.70 34.07
N ALA A 579 -15.55 -15.65 33.73
CA ALA A 579 -14.52 -15.47 32.71
C ALA A 579 -15.08 -15.08 31.32
N ASN A 580 -16.23 -15.64 30.91
CA ASN A 580 -16.87 -15.28 29.65
C ASN A 580 -17.40 -13.83 29.66
N GLU A 581 -17.93 -13.38 30.81
CA GLU A 581 -18.35 -11.98 30.97
C GLU A 581 -17.15 -11.03 31.01
N ALA A 582 -16.01 -11.45 31.58
CA ALA A 582 -14.77 -10.66 31.56
C ALA A 582 -14.29 -10.39 30.12
N VAL A 583 -14.37 -11.39 29.22
CA VAL A 583 -14.07 -11.19 27.78
C VAL A 583 -15.04 -10.20 27.15
N VAL A 584 -16.36 -10.34 27.40
CA VAL A 584 -17.36 -9.41 26.87
C VAL A 584 -17.14 -7.99 27.41
N LEU A 585 -16.76 -7.84 28.67
CA LEU A 585 -16.46 -6.56 29.31
C LEU A 585 -15.21 -5.92 28.71
N ALA A 586 -14.14 -6.70 28.47
CA ALA A 586 -12.93 -6.23 27.80
C ALA A 586 -13.25 -5.69 26.38
N VAL A 587 -14.01 -6.46 25.59
CA VAL A 587 -14.47 -6.05 24.26
C VAL A 587 -15.37 -4.80 24.35
N TYR A 588 -16.28 -4.76 25.32
CA TYR A 588 -17.15 -3.60 25.54
C TYR A 588 -16.35 -2.33 25.82
N ASN A 589 -15.33 -2.40 26.68
CA ASN A 589 -14.49 -1.26 27.02
C ASN A 589 -13.68 -0.77 25.81
N THR A 590 -13.10 -1.68 25.02
CA THR A 590 -12.21 -1.32 23.90
C THR A 590 -12.90 -1.08 22.57
N LEU A 591 -14.19 -1.39 22.45
CA LEU A 591 -14.93 -1.14 21.21
C LEU A 591 -15.20 0.36 21.05
N TYR A 592 -14.46 1.00 20.14
CA TYR A 592 -14.67 2.39 19.74
C TYR A 592 -15.18 2.49 18.31
N LEU A 593 -15.77 3.64 18.01
CA LEU A 593 -15.88 4.11 16.64
C LEU A 593 -14.63 4.92 16.35
N TYR A 594 -13.97 4.59 15.25
CA TYR A 594 -12.80 5.35 14.80
C TYR A 594 -13.25 6.45 13.83
N THR A 595 -14.14 7.29 14.35
CA THR A 595 -14.66 8.52 13.77
C THR A 595 -15.02 9.41 14.95
N ASP A 596 -15.02 10.72 14.72
CA ASP A 596 -15.48 11.67 15.71
C ASP A 596 -17.01 11.58 15.85
N THR A 597 -17.49 11.13 17.01
CA THR A 597 -18.93 10.93 17.21
C THR A 597 -19.71 12.25 17.22
N ASP A 598 -19.08 13.37 17.56
CA ASP A 598 -19.75 14.68 17.56
C ASP A 598 -19.66 15.38 16.19
N ALA A 599 -18.84 14.85 15.28
CA ALA A 599 -18.71 15.37 13.93
C ALA A 599 -18.27 14.32 12.89
N VAL A 600 -19.23 13.50 12.46
CA VAL A 600 -19.00 12.50 11.39
C VAL A 600 -19.14 13.18 10.03
N TYR A 601 -18.05 13.25 9.26
CA TYR A 601 -18.05 13.73 7.87
C TYR A 601 -17.81 12.63 6.84
N GLN A 602 -17.06 11.60 7.20
CA GLN A 602 -16.44 10.65 6.28
C GLN A 602 -16.75 9.20 6.66
N ASP A 603 -16.58 8.31 5.67
CA ASP A 603 -16.74 6.86 5.84
C ASP A 603 -15.75 6.32 6.87
N PHE A 604 -16.16 5.26 7.57
CA PHE A 604 -15.31 4.60 8.57
C PHE A 604 -15.57 3.10 8.60
N THR A 605 -14.94 2.39 9.54
CA THR A 605 -15.08 0.94 9.68
C THR A 605 -15.57 0.57 11.07
N LEU A 606 -16.33 -0.52 11.15
CA LEU A 606 -16.86 -1.09 12.38
C LEU A 606 -16.23 -2.45 12.62
N THR A 607 -15.56 -2.64 13.75
CA THR A 607 -15.00 -3.95 14.12
C THR A 607 -16.10 -4.97 14.33
N THR A 608 -15.94 -6.18 13.77
CA THR A 608 -16.95 -7.25 13.82
C THR A 608 -16.52 -8.46 14.65
N ALA A 609 -15.24 -8.53 15.04
CA ALA A 609 -14.75 -9.54 15.97
C ALA A 609 -13.55 -9.03 16.78
N MET A 610 -13.44 -9.47 18.03
CA MET A 610 -12.27 -9.23 18.91
C MET A 610 -12.04 -10.47 19.79
N MET A 611 -10.85 -11.06 19.76
CA MET A 611 -10.48 -12.25 20.55
C MET A 611 -11.53 -13.39 20.56
N GLY A 612 -12.14 -13.66 19.40
CA GLY A 612 -13.18 -14.69 19.25
C GLY A 612 -14.58 -14.30 19.72
N ALA A 613 -14.77 -13.11 20.30
CA ALA A 613 -16.09 -12.50 20.48
C ALA A 613 -16.59 -11.95 19.15
N THR A 614 -17.87 -12.16 18.87
CA THR A 614 -18.55 -11.64 17.66
C THR A 614 -19.28 -10.35 17.98
N ILE A 615 -19.18 -9.38 17.09
CA ILE A 615 -19.82 -8.07 17.20
C ILE A 615 -20.70 -7.87 15.97
N SER A 616 -21.98 -7.60 16.18
CA SER A 616 -22.92 -7.24 15.11
C SER A 616 -23.49 -5.85 15.34
N TRP A 617 -23.80 -5.14 14.25
CA TRP A 617 -24.13 -3.72 14.28
C TRP A 617 -25.52 -3.43 13.71
N THR A 618 -26.19 -2.43 14.26
CA THR A 618 -27.41 -1.84 13.69
C THR A 618 -27.35 -0.32 13.74
N SER A 619 -27.83 0.33 12.66
CA SER A 619 -28.05 1.78 12.62
C SER A 619 -29.52 2.12 12.90
N SER A 620 -29.75 3.19 13.65
CA SER A 620 -31.09 3.77 13.85
C SER A 620 -31.63 4.47 12.61
N ASN A 621 -30.75 4.85 11.66
CA ASN A 621 -31.09 5.41 10.36
C ASN A 621 -30.10 4.93 9.27
N SER A 622 -30.48 3.85 8.57
CA SER A 622 -29.66 3.25 7.52
C SER A 622 -29.55 4.07 6.24
N ASP A 623 -30.38 5.11 6.09
CA ASP A 623 -30.31 6.01 4.94
C ASP A 623 -29.19 7.06 5.10
N ILE A 624 -28.68 7.25 6.32
CA ILE A 624 -27.56 8.16 6.65
C ILE A 624 -26.29 7.38 6.95
N LEU A 625 -26.39 6.35 7.81
CA LEU A 625 -25.27 5.49 8.18
C LEU A 625 -25.58 4.07 7.69
N TYR A 626 -25.15 3.78 6.47
CA TYR A 626 -25.40 2.51 5.82
C TYR A 626 -24.26 1.52 6.12
N ILE A 627 -24.60 0.41 6.79
CA ILE A 627 -23.63 -0.65 7.09
C ILE A 627 -23.56 -1.59 5.89
N VAL A 628 -22.39 -1.66 5.27
CA VAL A 628 -22.19 -2.50 4.09
C VAL A 628 -22.19 -3.98 4.51
N PRO A 629 -22.96 -4.87 3.86
CA PRO A 629 -23.11 -6.27 4.29
C PRO A 629 -21.92 -7.18 3.90
N SER A 630 -20.76 -6.61 3.61
CA SER A 630 -19.52 -7.32 3.26
C SER A 630 -18.45 -7.09 4.31
N TYR A 631 -17.76 -8.16 4.69
CA TYR A 631 -16.65 -8.10 5.62
C TYR A 631 -15.35 -7.91 4.87
N ASN A 632 -14.49 -7.03 5.37
CA ASN A 632 -13.08 -7.02 4.95
C ASN A 632 -12.28 -7.89 5.89
N SER A 633 -11.29 -8.59 5.35
CA SER A 633 -10.35 -9.40 6.13
C SER A 633 -8.92 -9.06 5.73
N SER A 634 -8.08 -8.79 6.72
CA SER A 634 -6.64 -8.60 6.52
C SER A 634 -5.88 -9.93 6.63
N ASN A 635 -4.57 -9.91 6.34
CA ASN A 635 -3.67 -11.07 6.53
C ASN A 635 -3.66 -11.59 7.98
N SER A 636 -4.01 -10.74 8.96
CA SER A 636 -4.07 -11.09 10.38
C SER A 636 -5.41 -11.71 10.80
N ASN A 637 -6.36 -11.87 9.88
CA ASN A 637 -7.77 -12.19 10.15
C ASN A 637 -8.50 -11.15 11.01
N SER A 638 -8.03 -9.90 11.07
CA SER A 638 -8.85 -8.78 11.54
C SER A 638 -10.10 -8.67 10.67
N GLN A 639 -11.26 -8.43 11.28
CA GLN A 639 -12.55 -8.35 10.57
C GLN A 639 -13.30 -7.07 10.90
N ASP A 640 -13.74 -6.38 9.86
CA ASP A 640 -14.59 -5.21 9.95
C ASP A 640 -15.68 -5.21 8.86
N VAL A 641 -16.58 -4.25 8.98
CA VAL A 641 -17.50 -3.84 7.91
C VAL A 641 -17.33 -2.35 7.67
N ALA A 642 -17.42 -1.93 6.41
CA ALA A 642 -17.46 -0.52 6.07
C ALA A 642 -18.81 0.10 6.45
N ILE A 643 -18.78 1.39 6.78
CA ILE A 643 -19.98 2.22 6.87
C ILE A 643 -19.89 3.36 5.89
N GLU A 644 -20.91 3.48 5.05
CA GLU A 644 -21.07 4.59 4.13
C GLU A 644 -21.87 5.69 4.84
N VAL A 645 -21.28 6.86 4.93
CA VAL A 645 -21.86 8.07 5.52
C VAL A 645 -22.46 8.91 4.40
N TYR A 646 -23.77 9.10 4.46
CA TYR A 646 -24.52 10.00 3.59
C TYR A 646 -24.88 11.27 4.35
N ARG A 647 -24.24 12.39 4.00
CA ARG A 647 -24.39 13.65 4.74
C ARG A 647 -25.73 14.32 4.44
N PRO A 648 -26.59 14.54 5.45
CA PRO A 648 -27.90 15.16 5.28
C PRO A 648 -27.79 16.69 5.07
N ALA A 649 -28.90 17.34 4.72
CA ALA A 649 -28.95 18.81 4.55
C ALA A 649 -28.82 19.61 5.86
N ASP A 650 -29.12 18.96 7.00
CA ASP A 650 -29.01 19.52 8.35
C ASP A 650 -28.30 18.48 9.24
N ASP A 651 -27.48 18.92 10.21
CA ASP A 651 -26.83 18.04 11.18
C ASP A 651 -27.87 17.08 11.79
N THR A 652 -27.58 15.78 11.76
CA THR A 652 -28.54 14.75 12.16
C THR A 652 -27.90 13.74 13.11
N GLU A 653 -28.58 13.53 14.24
CA GLU A 653 -28.24 12.50 15.22
C GLU A 653 -28.63 11.10 14.70
N VAL A 654 -27.69 10.17 14.75
CA VAL A 654 -27.88 8.76 14.41
C VAL A 654 -27.21 7.90 15.48
N THR A 655 -27.97 6.97 16.06
CA THR A 655 -27.44 5.98 16.99
C THR A 655 -26.93 4.74 16.23
N LEU A 656 -25.70 4.30 16.51
CA LEU A 656 -25.20 2.96 16.19
C LEU A 656 -25.27 2.07 17.43
N THR A 657 -25.66 0.82 17.25
CA THR A 657 -25.71 -0.17 18.34
C THR A 657 -24.90 -1.40 17.98
N ALA A 658 -23.92 -1.74 18.82
CA ALA A 658 -23.16 -2.98 18.78
C ALA A 658 -23.77 -4.02 19.72
N TYR A 659 -23.92 -5.25 19.24
CA TYR A 659 -24.28 -6.43 20.03
C TYR A 659 -23.06 -7.36 20.08
N ILE A 660 -22.52 -7.51 21.29
CA ILE A 660 -21.31 -8.30 21.57
C ILE A 660 -21.77 -9.65 22.12
N SER A 661 -21.19 -10.75 21.63
CA SER A 661 -21.50 -12.10 22.08
C SER A 661 -20.23 -12.95 22.15
N TYR A 662 -20.04 -13.64 23.27
CA TYR A 662 -18.97 -14.60 23.49
C TYR A 662 -19.46 -15.75 24.37
N ARG A 663 -19.50 -16.98 23.82
CA ARG A 663 -19.85 -18.22 24.54
C ARG A 663 -21.10 -18.12 25.45
N GLY A 664 -22.13 -17.40 24.99
CA GLY A 664 -23.39 -17.22 25.71
C GLY A 664 -23.48 -15.97 26.61
N ALA A 665 -22.35 -15.31 26.91
CA ALA A 665 -22.34 -13.98 27.51
C ALA A 665 -22.59 -12.92 26.42
N THR A 666 -23.38 -11.89 26.74
CA THR A 666 -23.77 -10.85 25.75
C THR A 666 -23.81 -9.46 26.38
N ALA A 667 -23.39 -8.45 25.62
CA ALA A 667 -23.55 -7.04 25.97
C ALA A 667 -24.03 -6.22 24.77
N GLN A 668 -24.56 -5.03 25.03
CA GLN A 668 -24.97 -4.06 24.02
C GLN A 668 -24.30 -2.72 24.31
N LYS A 669 -23.61 -2.15 23.33
CA LYS A 669 -23.00 -0.80 23.41
C LYS A 669 -23.65 0.11 22.38
N THR A 670 -24.01 1.32 22.78
CA THR A 670 -24.62 2.33 21.90
C THR A 670 -23.70 3.52 21.74
N PHE A 671 -23.60 4.03 20.53
CA PHE A 671 -22.87 5.24 20.19
C PHE A 671 -23.87 6.21 19.59
N GLU A 672 -23.91 7.44 20.10
CA GLU A 672 -24.68 8.52 19.51
C GLU A 672 -23.74 9.31 18.61
N LEU A 673 -24.13 9.53 17.36
CA LEU A 673 -23.30 10.23 16.38
C LEU A 673 -24.06 11.42 15.78
N THR A 674 -23.38 12.55 15.65
CA THR A 674 -23.84 13.69 14.86
C THR A 674 -23.22 13.62 13.46
N VAL A 675 -24.02 13.25 12.47
CA VAL A 675 -23.60 13.32 11.06
C VAL A 675 -23.76 14.74 10.56
N LYS A 676 -22.66 15.31 10.05
CA LYS A 676 -22.55 16.73 9.74
C LYS A 676 -23.15 17.06 8.39
N ALA A 677 -23.86 18.18 8.31
CA ALA A 677 -24.58 18.58 7.12
C ALA A 677 -23.65 18.79 5.91
N ALA A 678 -24.08 18.36 4.73
CA ALA A 678 -23.53 18.79 3.45
C ALA A 678 -24.61 19.50 2.65
N ALA A 679 -24.25 20.59 1.96
CA ALA A 679 -25.07 21.01 0.85
C ALA A 679 -24.79 20.04 -0.31
N PRO A 680 -25.81 19.44 -0.94
CA PRO A 680 -25.56 18.57 -2.08
C PRO A 680 -24.93 19.40 -3.19
N GLU A 681 -23.77 18.95 -3.66
CA GLU A 681 -23.04 19.57 -4.75
C GLU A 681 -23.07 18.65 -5.97
N LEU A 682 -23.04 19.25 -7.16
CA LEU A 682 -23.07 18.49 -8.39
C LEU A 682 -21.66 17.95 -8.67
N GLY A 683 -21.46 16.66 -8.49
CA GLY A 683 -20.21 15.97 -8.83
C GLY A 683 -20.14 15.59 -10.31
N ASP A 684 -19.39 14.54 -10.60
CA ASP A 684 -19.32 13.99 -11.94
C ASP A 684 -20.68 13.43 -12.38
N ILE A 685 -20.95 13.54 -13.68
CA ILE A 685 -22.17 13.02 -14.29
C ILE A 685 -21.73 12.14 -15.43
N TYR A 686 -22.28 10.93 -15.50
CA TYR A 686 -22.07 10.02 -16.59
C TYR A 686 -23.31 9.16 -16.84
N VAL A 687 -23.29 8.42 -17.94
CA VAL A 687 -24.35 7.48 -18.30
C VAL A 687 -23.85 6.08 -18.01
N ALA A 688 -24.69 5.26 -17.39
CA ALA A 688 -24.33 3.89 -17.04
C ALA A 688 -23.87 3.10 -18.28
N GLY A 689 -22.74 2.41 -18.17
CA GLY A 689 -22.02 1.75 -19.27
C GLY A 689 -21.06 2.66 -20.06
N LEU A 690 -20.89 3.92 -19.65
CA LEU A 690 -19.94 4.89 -20.22
C LEU A 690 -19.10 5.57 -19.11
N GLU A 691 -18.92 4.89 -17.98
CA GLU A 691 -18.16 5.37 -16.81
C GLU A 691 -16.72 5.72 -17.20
N ASP A 692 -16.07 4.82 -17.95
CA ASP A 692 -14.67 4.98 -18.39
C ASP A 692 -14.51 5.92 -19.62
N ALA A 693 -15.62 6.46 -20.14
CA ALA A 693 -15.62 7.28 -21.35
C ALA A 693 -15.21 8.74 -21.08
N VAL A 694 -13.91 8.95 -20.99
CA VAL A 694 -13.30 10.28 -20.73
C VAL A 694 -13.46 11.29 -21.87
N THR A 695 -13.54 10.85 -23.13
CA THR A 695 -13.68 11.73 -24.30
C THR A 695 -15.11 11.72 -24.82
N GLU A 696 -15.57 12.85 -25.37
CA GLU A 696 -16.91 12.94 -25.97
C GLU A 696 -17.10 11.93 -27.12
N GLU A 697 -16.03 11.59 -27.84
CA GLU A 697 -16.05 10.61 -28.93
C GLU A 697 -16.27 9.16 -28.44
N ALA A 698 -15.78 8.84 -27.24
CA ALA A 698 -15.96 7.54 -26.60
C ALA A 698 -17.34 7.37 -25.94
N ARG A 699 -18.05 8.47 -25.66
CA ARG A 699 -19.39 8.47 -25.03
C ARG A 699 -20.48 8.05 -26.02
N ARG A 700 -20.44 6.81 -26.48
CA ARG A 700 -21.35 6.33 -27.52
C ARG A 700 -21.76 4.88 -27.35
N PHE A 701 -23.00 4.62 -27.73
CA PHE A 701 -23.51 3.27 -28.01
C PHE A 701 -23.65 3.09 -29.52
N ILE A 702 -23.36 1.89 -30.01
CA ILE A 702 -23.56 1.51 -31.41
C ILE A 702 -24.50 0.31 -31.42
N ILE A 703 -25.63 0.47 -32.08
CA ILE A 703 -26.70 -0.54 -32.10
C ILE A 703 -27.18 -0.80 -33.51
N ASP A 704 -27.80 -1.95 -33.70
CA ASP A 704 -28.45 -2.30 -34.96
C ASP A 704 -29.79 -1.58 -35.13
N GLN A 705 -30.08 -1.17 -36.36
CA GLN A 705 -31.43 -0.74 -36.69
C GLN A 705 -32.42 -1.87 -36.36
N TYR A 706 -33.48 -1.52 -35.61
CA TYR A 706 -34.50 -2.43 -35.07
C TYR A 706 -34.06 -3.33 -33.90
N GLU A 707 -32.86 -3.13 -33.36
CA GLU A 707 -32.45 -3.77 -32.11
C GLU A 707 -33.32 -3.31 -30.92
N VAL A 708 -33.53 -4.20 -29.97
CA VAL A 708 -34.14 -3.84 -28.68
C VAL A 708 -33.06 -3.25 -27.80
N PHE A 709 -33.06 -1.92 -27.67
CA PHE A 709 -32.12 -1.17 -26.85
C PHE A 709 -32.89 -0.35 -25.82
N GLU A 710 -32.56 -0.53 -24.54
CA GLU A 710 -33.08 0.27 -23.42
C GLU A 710 -32.08 1.40 -23.13
N GLU A 711 -32.59 2.63 -23.01
CA GLU A 711 -31.73 3.79 -22.78
C GLU A 711 -31.10 3.69 -21.38
N PRO A 712 -29.76 3.78 -21.26
CA PRO A 712 -29.09 3.70 -19.96
C PRO A 712 -29.42 4.92 -19.09
N GLY A 713 -29.43 4.70 -17.77
CA GLY A 713 -29.65 5.75 -16.78
C GLY A 713 -28.47 6.70 -16.66
N VAL A 714 -28.72 7.91 -16.17
CA VAL A 714 -27.67 8.86 -15.77
C VAL A 714 -27.31 8.64 -14.30
N VAL A 715 -26.04 8.60 -14.01
CA VAL A 715 -25.49 8.63 -12.65
C VAL A 715 -24.97 10.05 -12.40
N VAL A 716 -25.31 10.58 -11.23
CA VAL A 716 -24.90 11.90 -10.77
C VAL A 716 -24.20 11.67 -9.45
N GLU A 717 -22.94 12.05 -9.33
CA GLU A 717 -22.19 11.95 -8.09
C GLU A 717 -22.44 13.19 -7.22
N ASP A 718 -22.30 13.02 -5.91
CA ASP A 718 -22.32 14.10 -4.94
C ASP A 718 -20.94 14.74 -4.87
N GLY A 719 -20.80 15.95 -5.43
CA GLY A 719 -19.53 16.67 -5.45
C GLY A 719 -19.05 17.11 -4.07
N SER A 720 -19.90 17.01 -3.04
CA SER A 720 -19.53 17.27 -1.65
C SER A 720 -18.94 16.03 -0.95
N ASP A 721 -19.01 14.87 -1.59
CA ASP A 721 -18.47 13.60 -1.11
C ASP A 721 -17.16 13.30 -1.84
N MET A 722 -16.08 13.06 -1.08
CA MET A 722 -14.76 12.80 -1.64
C MET A 722 -14.60 11.40 -2.24
N ASN A 723 -15.58 10.50 -2.01
CA ASN A 723 -15.57 9.12 -2.48
C ASN A 723 -16.44 8.91 -3.73
N GLY A 724 -16.97 9.98 -4.34
CA GLY A 724 -17.74 9.92 -5.57
C GLY A 724 -19.09 9.21 -5.41
N LYS A 725 -19.70 9.26 -4.21
CA LYS A 725 -21.00 8.59 -4.00
C LYS A 725 -22.08 9.15 -4.91
N PRO A 726 -23.05 8.34 -5.37
CA PRO A 726 -24.19 8.84 -6.11
C PRO A 726 -25.02 9.83 -5.29
N LEU A 727 -25.30 10.99 -5.86
CA LEU A 727 -26.24 11.95 -5.33
C LEU A 727 -27.67 11.36 -5.40
N PRO A 728 -28.49 11.45 -4.34
CA PRO A 728 -29.88 10.99 -4.37
C PRO A 728 -30.72 11.64 -5.48
N GLU A 729 -31.51 10.84 -6.20
CA GLU A 729 -32.33 11.27 -7.36
C GLU A 729 -33.35 12.39 -7.04
N ASP A 730 -33.74 12.57 -5.77
CA ASP A 730 -34.68 13.61 -5.34
C ASP A 730 -34.03 14.98 -5.10
N LEU A 731 -32.70 15.07 -5.16
CA LEU A 731 -31.94 16.31 -4.94
C LEU A 731 -31.55 17.06 -6.23
N TYR A 732 -31.81 16.47 -7.39
CA TYR A 732 -31.51 17.09 -8.69
C TYR A 732 -32.62 16.88 -9.73
N ASP A 733 -32.68 17.78 -10.71
CA ASP A 733 -33.59 17.70 -11.86
C ASP A 733 -32.81 17.32 -13.13
N ILE A 734 -33.38 16.46 -13.98
CA ILE A 734 -32.79 16.13 -15.29
C ILE A 734 -33.66 16.66 -16.44
N GLU A 735 -33.07 17.44 -17.35
CA GLU A 735 -33.63 17.71 -18.68
C GLU A 735 -32.87 16.94 -19.76
N ALA A 736 -33.54 16.00 -20.43
CA ALA A 736 -32.99 15.29 -21.59
C ALA A 736 -33.30 16.03 -22.91
N ILE A 737 -32.27 16.28 -23.72
CA ILE A 737 -32.37 16.87 -25.05
C ILE A 737 -31.98 15.83 -26.09
N TYR A 738 -32.96 15.43 -26.92
CA TYR A 738 -32.74 14.51 -28.03
C TYR A 738 -32.58 15.24 -29.35
N GLU A 739 -31.49 14.99 -30.05
CA GLU A 739 -31.24 15.47 -31.39
C GLU A 739 -30.83 14.34 -32.32
N TYR A 740 -31.17 14.47 -33.60
CA TYR A 740 -30.90 13.46 -34.61
C TYR A 740 -30.23 14.06 -35.84
N ALA A 741 -29.24 13.35 -36.39
CA ALA A 741 -28.66 13.61 -37.69
C ALA A 741 -28.55 12.33 -38.52
N PRO A 742 -28.64 12.39 -39.85
CA PRO A 742 -28.42 11.22 -40.71
C PRO A 742 -27.00 10.64 -40.62
N SER A 743 -26.01 11.44 -40.19
CA SER A 743 -24.66 11.00 -39.84
C SER A 743 -24.03 12.02 -38.89
N ALA A 744 -22.96 11.65 -38.19
CA ALA A 744 -22.28 12.52 -37.22
C ALA A 744 -21.75 13.83 -37.81
N THR A 745 -21.49 13.87 -39.13
CA THR A 745 -20.99 15.04 -39.86
C THR A 745 -22.10 15.95 -40.42
N LYS A 746 -23.37 15.62 -40.20
CA LYS A 746 -24.52 16.42 -40.66
C LYS A 746 -25.12 17.24 -39.53
N THR A 747 -25.98 18.18 -39.91
CA THR A 747 -26.67 19.04 -38.95
C THR A 747 -27.69 18.24 -38.14
N TYR A 748 -27.56 18.30 -36.82
CA TYR A 748 -28.50 17.72 -35.87
C TYR A 748 -29.79 18.55 -35.80
N SER A 749 -30.93 17.86 -35.65
CA SER A 749 -32.25 18.44 -35.50
C SER A 749 -32.94 17.87 -34.27
N ARG A 750 -33.60 18.72 -33.47
CA ARG A 750 -34.31 18.29 -32.26
C ARG A 750 -35.44 17.30 -32.59
N VAL A 751 -35.47 16.19 -31.87
CA VAL A 751 -36.51 15.15 -31.94
C VAL A 751 -37.14 14.95 -30.56
N GLY A 752 -38.22 14.17 -30.48
CA GLY A 752 -38.93 13.94 -29.22
C GLY A 752 -38.28 12.91 -28.32
N GLU A 753 -37.71 11.86 -28.92
CA GLU A 753 -37.14 10.70 -28.24
C GLU A 753 -36.18 9.97 -29.20
N PHE A 754 -35.36 9.09 -28.65
CA PHE A 754 -34.55 8.14 -29.40
C PHE A 754 -35.42 7.06 -30.08
N SER A 755 -35.00 6.56 -31.25
CA SER A 755 -35.64 5.42 -31.90
C SER A 755 -34.64 4.55 -32.64
N ALA A 756 -34.51 3.29 -32.23
CA ALA A 756 -33.71 2.28 -32.93
C ALA A 756 -34.21 1.97 -34.35
N SER A 757 -35.40 2.45 -34.75
CA SER A 757 -35.95 2.19 -36.09
C SER A 757 -35.44 3.13 -37.19
N VAL A 758 -34.74 4.22 -36.82
CA VAL A 758 -34.25 5.23 -37.76
C VAL A 758 -32.73 5.22 -37.76
N ALA A 759 -32.13 4.73 -38.83
CA ALA A 759 -30.68 4.75 -38.99
C ALA A 759 -30.13 6.18 -39.02
N GLY A 760 -29.02 6.41 -38.33
CA GLY A 760 -28.41 7.72 -38.16
C GLY A 760 -27.73 7.84 -36.80
N VAL A 761 -27.49 9.08 -36.35
CA VAL A 761 -26.85 9.35 -35.07
C VAL A 761 -27.78 10.20 -34.22
N TYR A 762 -28.07 9.71 -33.02
CA TYR A 762 -28.74 10.46 -31.99
C TYR A 762 -27.69 11.08 -31.07
N ARG A 763 -27.81 12.37 -30.80
CA ARG A 763 -27.07 13.07 -29.76
C ARG A 763 -28.03 13.34 -28.62
N ILE A 764 -27.69 12.86 -27.43
CA ILE A 764 -28.53 12.96 -26.25
C ILE A 764 -27.72 13.72 -25.20
N THR A 765 -28.27 14.84 -24.75
CA THR A 765 -27.67 15.66 -23.70
C THR A 765 -28.58 15.63 -22.48
N TYR A 766 -28.07 15.14 -21.36
CA TYR A 766 -28.70 15.35 -20.05
C TYR A 766 -28.15 16.63 -19.46
N ASN A 767 -29.02 17.59 -19.17
CA ASN A 767 -28.72 18.72 -18.30
C ASN A 767 -29.22 18.36 -16.91
N VAL A 768 -28.29 18.21 -15.96
CA VAL A 768 -28.60 17.91 -14.57
C VAL A 768 -28.47 19.20 -13.78
N THR A 769 -29.51 19.57 -13.05
CA THR A 769 -29.56 20.78 -12.22
C THR A 769 -29.69 20.39 -10.75
N CYS A 770 -28.69 20.76 -9.94
CA CYS A 770 -28.71 20.64 -8.48
C CYS A 770 -28.44 22.03 -7.89
N ASN A 771 -29.22 22.46 -6.90
CA ASN A 771 -29.04 23.75 -6.19
C ASN A 771 -28.87 25.00 -7.07
N GLY A 772 -29.39 24.99 -8.30
CA GLY A 772 -29.30 26.10 -9.26
C GLY A 772 -28.03 26.11 -10.10
N GLU A 773 -27.10 25.18 -9.87
CA GLU A 773 -26.01 24.84 -10.77
C GLU A 773 -26.47 23.82 -11.80
N THR A 774 -25.85 23.80 -12.98
CA THR A 774 -26.22 22.87 -14.04
C THR A 774 -24.99 22.39 -14.76
N ALA A 775 -24.79 21.07 -14.81
CA ALA A 775 -23.82 20.45 -15.69
C ALA A 775 -24.53 19.59 -16.73
N SER A 776 -23.84 19.35 -17.83
CA SER A 776 -24.38 18.68 -18.99
C SER A 776 -23.50 17.50 -19.36
N TYR A 777 -24.10 16.33 -19.51
CA TYR A 777 -23.44 15.16 -20.08
C TYR A 777 -24.05 14.83 -21.43
N THR A 778 -23.21 14.78 -22.47
CA THR A 778 -23.64 14.42 -23.83
C THR A 778 -23.05 13.08 -24.23
N TYR A 779 -23.92 12.21 -24.74
CA TYR A 779 -23.55 10.93 -25.32
C TYR A 779 -24.30 10.71 -26.65
N TYR A 780 -23.85 9.70 -27.40
CA TYR A 780 -24.34 9.42 -28.74
C TYR A 780 -24.91 8.00 -28.84
N ILE A 781 -25.97 7.82 -29.62
CA ILE A 781 -26.43 6.49 -30.04
C ILE A 781 -26.36 6.43 -31.57
N TYR A 782 -25.48 5.58 -32.09
CA TYR A 782 -25.35 5.29 -33.51
C TYR A 782 -26.25 4.13 -33.87
N VAL A 783 -27.26 4.39 -34.71
CA VAL A 783 -28.17 3.37 -35.23
C VAL A 783 -27.68 2.95 -36.61
N ALA A 784 -27.06 1.78 -36.67
CA ALA A 784 -26.44 1.24 -37.88
C ALA A 784 -27.47 0.60 -38.82
N SER A 785 -27.49 1.03 -40.09
CA SER A 785 -28.33 0.40 -41.12
C SER A 785 -27.61 -0.79 -41.74
N ASN A 786 -28.26 -1.95 -41.77
CA ASN A 786 -27.73 -3.12 -42.49
C ASN A 786 -27.66 -2.90 -44.01
N GLU A 787 -28.41 -1.96 -44.58
CA GLU A 787 -28.49 -1.75 -46.03
C GLU A 787 -27.64 -0.58 -46.54
N ALA A 788 -26.89 0.11 -45.67
CA ALA A 788 -26.15 1.30 -46.08
C ALA A 788 -24.97 0.99 -47.02
N VAL A 789 -24.67 1.93 -47.92
CA VAL A 789 -23.46 1.86 -48.76
C VAL A 789 -22.25 2.10 -47.88
N ILE A 790 -21.24 1.24 -48.04
CA ILE A 790 -19.97 1.35 -47.32
C ILE A 790 -18.84 1.41 -48.32
N ASP A 791 -17.94 2.34 -48.04
CA ASP A 791 -16.72 2.61 -48.77
C ASP A 791 -15.75 3.43 -47.89
N PHE A 792 -14.48 3.51 -48.26
CA PHE A 792 -13.53 4.38 -47.56
C PHE A 792 -13.91 5.86 -47.70
N VAL A 793 -13.66 6.64 -46.66
CA VAL A 793 -13.63 8.10 -46.74
C VAL A 793 -12.39 8.48 -47.54
N PRO A 794 -12.51 9.24 -48.66
CA PRO A 794 -11.38 9.48 -49.56
C PRO A 794 -10.16 10.09 -48.87
N GLY A 795 -9.00 9.44 -49.04
CA GLY A 795 -7.71 9.89 -48.50
C GLY A 795 -7.43 9.45 -47.07
N THR A 796 -8.26 8.56 -46.50
CA THR A 796 -8.05 7.97 -45.17
C THR A 796 -7.55 6.54 -45.24
N GLU A 797 -7.68 5.90 -46.41
CA GLU A 797 -7.23 4.55 -46.67
C GLU A 797 -5.71 4.41 -46.50
N SER A 798 -5.29 3.37 -45.80
CA SER A 798 -3.90 3.04 -45.55
C SER A 798 -3.71 1.53 -45.59
N LEU A 799 -2.60 1.10 -46.20
CA LEU A 799 -2.20 -0.29 -46.27
C LEU A 799 -0.74 -0.41 -45.83
N ILE A 800 -0.50 -1.29 -44.86
CA ILE A 800 0.82 -1.52 -44.28
C ILE A 800 1.10 -3.01 -44.26
N VAL A 801 2.15 -3.43 -44.96
CA VAL A 801 2.73 -4.77 -44.89
C VAL A 801 3.55 -4.86 -43.62
N ASN A 802 3.26 -5.84 -42.78
CA ASN A 802 3.83 -5.99 -41.44
C ASN A 802 4.19 -7.46 -41.14
N ARG A 803 4.65 -7.76 -39.92
CA ARG A 803 5.09 -9.12 -39.54
C ARG A 803 4.08 -10.22 -39.91
N ASP A 804 2.80 -9.99 -39.62
CA ASP A 804 1.75 -11.00 -39.73
C ASP A 804 1.10 -11.07 -41.11
N GLY A 805 1.48 -10.19 -42.04
CA GLY A 805 0.86 -10.07 -43.36
C GLY A 805 0.66 -8.62 -43.72
N TYR A 806 -0.57 -8.14 -43.70
CA TYR A 806 -0.87 -6.75 -43.99
C TYR A 806 -2.08 -6.24 -43.21
N SER A 807 -2.01 -4.98 -42.78
CA SER A 807 -3.13 -4.26 -42.20
C SER A 807 -3.73 -3.29 -43.21
N ILE A 808 -5.06 -3.29 -43.29
CA ILE A 808 -5.84 -2.31 -44.04
C ILE A 808 -6.59 -1.44 -43.03
N SER A 809 -6.40 -0.13 -43.12
CA SER A 809 -7.05 0.83 -42.22
C SER A 809 -7.63 2.02 -42.97
N GLY A 810 -8.55 2.72 -42.33
CA GLY A 810 -9.12 3.96 -42.83
C GLY A 810 -10.48 4.25 -42.23
N ASP A 811 -10.98 5.46 -42.48
CA ASP A 811 -12.33 5.81 -42.07
C ASP A 811 -13.32 5.28 -43.11
N VAL A 812 -14.46 4.77 -42.65
CA VAL A 812 -15.51 4.20 -43.49
C VAL A 812 -16.76 5.08 -43.48
N THR A 813 -17.49 5.07 -44.59
CA THR A 813 -18.69 5.90 -44.77
C THR A 813 -19.93 5.42 -43.98
N ASN A 814 -19.86 4.24 -43.36
CA ASN A 814 -20.86 3.74 -42.42
C ASN A 814 -20.22 2.88 -41.32
N VAL A 815 -20.80 2.90 -40.11
CA VAL A 815 -20.26 2.17 -38.95
C VAL A 815 -20.32 0.65 -39.07
N LYS A 816 -21.21 0.05 -39.88
CA LYS A 816 -21.43 -1.41 -39.82
C LYS A 816 -21.29 -2.11 -41.15
N GLY A 817 -20.29 -2.99 -41.28
CA GLY A 817 -20.03 -3.77 -42.49
C GLY A 817 -19.05 -4.91 -42.31
N THR A 818 -18.56 -5.43 -43.42
CA THR A 818 -17.46 -6.41 -43.44
C THR A 818 -16.47 -6.04 -44.55
N LEU A 819 -15.20 -5.92 -44.19
CA LEU A 819 -14.08 -5.80 -45.11
C LEU A 819 -13.59 -7.20 -45.45
N TYR A 820 -13.50 -7.52 -46.72
CA TYR A 820 -12.89 -8.76 -47.20
C TYR A 820 -11.53 -8.45 -47.81
N ALA A 821 -10.57 -9.35 -47.63
CA ALA A 821 -9.28 -9.28 -48.29
C ALA A 821 -8.84 -10.65 -48.79
N TYR A 822 -8.16 -10.66 -49.94
CA TYR A 822 -7.60 -11.84 -50.58
C TYR A 822 -6.25 -11.47 -51.18
N SER A 823 -5.19 -12.22 -50.87
CA SER A 823 -3.86 -12.04 -51.45
C SER A 823 -3.46 -13.25 -52.31
N THR A 824 -2.83 -12.99 -53.46
CA THR A 824 -2.28 -14.05 -54.32
C THR A 824 -0.95 -13.63 -54.93
N SER A 825 -0.04 -14.60 -55.08
CA SER A 825 1.22 -14.44 -55.80
C SER A 825 1.21 -15.10 -57.20
N ASP A 826 0.09 -15.67 -57.65
CA ASP A 826 -0.01 -16.31 -58.97
C ASP A 826 -0.21 -15.24 -60.07
N GLU A 827 0.83 -14.99 -60.86
CA GLU A 827 0.81 -14.03 -61.97
C GLU A 827 -0.33 -14.27 -62.97
N ALA A 828 -0.73 -15.52 -63.21
CA ALA A 828 -1.81 -15.85 -64.13
C ALA A 828 -3.19 -15.53 -63.54
N GLU A 829 -3.35 -15.75 -62.24
CA GLU A 829 -4.56 -15.37 -61.49
C GLU A 829 -4.67 -13.85 -61.40
N ILE A 830 -3.60 -13.15 -61.03
CA ILE A 830 -3.55 -11.67 -60.97
C ILE A 830 -3.94 -11.06 -62.32
N ALA A 831 -3.37 -11.56 -63.42
CA ALA A 831 -3.70 -11.09 -64.77
C ALA A 831 -5.16 -11.37 -65.16
N GLN A 832 -5.75 -12.45 -64.65
CA GLN A 832 -7.17 -12.76 -64.84
C GLN A 832 -8.07 -11.81 -64.02
N LEU A 833 -7.81 -11.66 -62.72
CA LEU A 833 -8.59 -10.84 -61.80
C LEU A 833 -8.57 -9.36 -62.23
N ASN A 834 -7.41 -8.82 -62.61
CA ASN A 834 -7.27 -7.45 -63.12
C ASN A 834 -8.02 -7.18 -64.44
N GLY A 835 -8.49 -8.23 -65.13
CA GLY A 835 -9.28 -8.15 -66.35
C GLY A 835 -10.79 -8.34 -66.16
N MET A 836 -11.24 -8.57 -64.92
CA MET A 836 -12.64 -8.82 -64.56
C MET A 836 -13.32 -7.56 -64.02
N GLU A 837 -14.66 -7.52 -64.06
CA GLU A 837 -15.45 -6.48 -63.38
C GLU A 837 -15.65 -6.87 -61.90
N ASP A 838 -15.72 -5.90 -61.00
CA ASP A 838 -15.77 -6.07 -59.53
C ASP A 838 -16.75 -7.16 -59.06
N SER A 839 -17.99 -7.13 -59.54
CA SER A 839 -19.00 -8.14 -59.17
C SER A 839 -18.61 -9.59 -59.52
N ALA A 840 -17.79 -9.78 -60.56
CA ALA A 840 -17.28 -11.09 -60.95
C ALA A 840 -16.03 -11.48 -60.14
N VAL A 841 -15.20 -10.51 -59.77
CA VAL A 841 -14.06 -10.72 -58.85
C VAL A 841 -14.59 -11.20 -57.50
N VAL A 842 -15.54 -10.47 -56.91
CA VAL A 842 -16.15 -10.83 -55.62
C VAL A 842 -16.85 -12.20 -55.70
N ALA A 843 -17.60 -12.47 -56.76
CA ALA A 843 -18.25 -13.79 -56.90
C ALA A 843 -17.25 -14.97 -56.99
N GLN A 844 -16.04 -14.73 -57.50
CA GLN A 844 -14.97 -15.73 -57.54
C GLN A 844 -14.27 -15.85 -56.18
N LEU A 845 -13.84 -14.72 -55.60
CA LEU A 845 -13.01 -14.69 -54.39
C LEU A 845 -13.82 -14.95 -53.11
N SER A 846 -15.07 -14.50 -53.01
CA SER A 846 -15.91 -14.78 -51.82
C SER A 846 -16.21 -16.26 -51.59
N ALA A 847 -15.95 -17.13 -52.57
CA ALA A 847 -16.09 -18.58 -52.45
C ALA A 847 -14.73 -19.29 -52.20
N ASP A 848 -13.63 -18.54 -52.20
CA ASP A 848 -12.28 -19.04 -51.95
C ASP A 848 -12.01 -19.11 -50.44
N GLU A 849 -11.37 -20.19 -50.00
CA GLU A 849 -11.06 -20.42 -48.59
C GLU A 849 -9.94 -19.49 -48.07
N ALA A 850 -9.13 -18.90 -48.97
CA ALA A 850 -8.08 -17.95 -48.61
C ALA A 850 -8.58 -16.50 -48.50
N THR A 851 -9.86 -16.22 -48.77
CA THR A 851 -10.43 -14.89 -48.52
C THR A 851 -10.75 -14.74 -47.04
N GLU A 852 -10.12 -13.76 -46.41
CA GLU A 852 -10.35 -13.38 -45.01
C GLU A 852 -11.37 -12.25 -44.91
N ALA A 853 -12.06 -12.17 -43.77
CA ALA A 853 -13.13 -11.21 -43.53
C ALA A 853 -13.00 -10.57 -42.13
N TYR A 854 -13.13 -9.25 -42.08
CA TYR A 854 -13.14 -8.43 -40.87
C TYR A 854 -14.46 -7.68 -40.76
N SER A 855 -15.34 -8.13 -39.85
CA SER A 855 -16.58 -7.42 -39.53
C SER A 855 -16.30 -6.27 -38.57
N PHE A 856 -16.94 -5.12 -38.80
CA PHE A 856 -16.76 -3.92 -37.98
C PHE A 856 -18.08 -3.25 -37.64
N THR A 857 -18.06 -2.52 -36.52
CA THR A 857 -19.15 -1.68 -36.01
C THR A 857 -18.66 -0.26 -35.69
N ASP A 858 -17.59 0.22 -36.32
CA ASP A 858 -17.00 1.54 -36.09
C ASP A 858 -16.78 2.32 -37.41
N ASN A 859 -16.60 3.65 -37.32
CA ASN A 859 -16.33 4.54 -38.45
C ASN A 859 -14.85 4.63 -38.83
N SER A 860 -13.95 4.10 -37.99
CA SER A 860 -12.54 3.94 -38.32
C SER A 860 -12.17 2.48 -38.11
N ILE A 861 -11.56 1.87 -39.11
CA ILE A 861 -11.21 0.46 -39.06
C ILE A 861 -9.69 0.30 -39.18
N THR A 862 -9.17 -0.72 -38.52
CA THR A 862 -7.84 -1.30 -38.77
C THR A 862 -8.01 -2.80 -38.73
N ALA A 863 -7.88 -3.45 -39.88
CA ALA A 863 -8.07 -4.88 -40.05
C ALA A 863 -6.73 -5.52 -40.41
N GLN A 864 -6.29 -6.51 -39.63
CA GLN A 864 -5.10 -7.31 -39.91
C GLN A 864 -5.50 -8.57 -40.70
N PHE A 865 -4.74 -8.88 -41.75
CA PHE A 865 -4.92 -10.07 -42.58
C PHE A 865 -3.61 -10.86 -42.65
N THR A 866 -3.71 -12.19 -42.64
CA THR A 866 -2.54 -13.06 -42.61
C THR A 866 -1.94 -13.29 -44.00
N ASN A 867 -0.62 -13.14 -44.15
CA ASN A 867 0.07 -13.46 -45.40
C ASN A 867 1.59 -13.68 -45.21
N GLU A 868 2.19 -14.58 -45.99
CA GLU A 868 3.64 -14.76 -46.01
C GLU A 868 4.36 -13.62 -46.75
N ASN A 869 5.14 -12.82 -46.01
CA ASN A 869 5.86 -11.67 -46.55
C ASN A 869 7.30 -12.01 -46.98
N ASN A 870 7.43 -13.06 -47.81
CA ASN A 870 8.70 -13.54 -48.38
C ASN A 870 8.79 -13.39 -49.92
N ARG A 871 7.69 -13.00 -50.59
CA ARG A 871 7.60 -12.89 -52.06
C ARG A 871 6.68 -11.73 -52.46
N ALA A 872 6.67 -11.39 -53.74
CA ALA A 872 5.75 -10.40 -54.28
C ALA A 872 4.34 -11.00 -54.43
N TYR A 873 3.30 -10.22 -54.16
CA TYR A 873 1.89 -10.63 -54.27
C TYR A 873 1.00 -9.39 -54.50
N THR A 874 -0.25 -9.62 -54.90
CA THR A 874 -1.27 -8.57 -55.02
C THR A 874 -2.39 -8.84 -54.03
N ILE A 875 -2.83 -7.81 -53.33
CA ILE A 875 -3.95 -7.82 -52.38
C ILE A 875 -5.19 -7.26 -53.09
N TYR A 876 -6.32 -7.97 -53.01
CA TYR A 876 -7.63 -7.51 -53.43
C TYR A 876 -8.53 -7.36 -52.21
N TYR A 877 -9.24 -6.24 -52.08
CA TYR A 877 -10.11 -6.01 -50.92
C TYR A 877 -11.36 -5.19 -51.25
N TRP A 878 -12.45 -5.43 -50.53
CA TRP A 878 -13.75 -4.79 -50.77
C TRP A 878 -14.64 -4.81 -49.53
N PHE A 879 -15.66 -3.96 -49.51
CA PHE A 879 -16.66 -3.91 -48.44
C PHE A 879 -17.99 -4.53 -48.86
N THR A 880 -18.62 -5.22 -47.90
CA THR A 880 -20.06 -5.46 -47.93
C THR A 880 -20.76 -4.73 -46.79
N ASN A 881 -22.01 -4.36 -47.02
CA ASN A 881 -22.87 -3.83 -45.96
C ASN A 881 -23.31 -4.91 -44.96
N GLY A 882 -24.02 -4.51 -43.90
CA GLY A 882 -24.56 -5.43 -42.89
C GLY A 882 -25.58 -6.45 -43.41
N ALA A 883 -26.10 -6.28 -44.63
CA ALA A 883 -26.94 -7.25 -45.34
C ALA A 883 -26.13 -8.21 -46.25
N GLY A 884 -24.82 -7.99 -46.39
CA GLY A 884 -23.92 -8.77 -47.22
C GLY A 884 -23.86 -8.33 -48.70
N ASP A 885 -24.42 -7.18 -49.05
CA ASP A 885 -24.34 -6.65 -50.42
C ASP A 885 -23.00 -5.95 -50.65
N LEU A 886 -22.37 -6.16 -51.82
CA LEU A 886 -21.18 -5.44 -52.27
C LEU A 886 -21.50 -3.97 -52.51
N THR A 887 -20.82 -3.06 -51.81
CA THR A 887 -21.10 -1.62 -51.88
C THR A 887 -19.92 -0.74 -52.27
N SER A 888 -18.69 -1.22 -52.16
CA SER A 888 -17.48 -0.53 -52.63
C SER A 888 -17.05 -1.02 -54.03
N GLU A 889 -16.08 -0.34 -54.63
CA GLU A 889 -15.26 -0.95 -55.68
C GLU A 889 -14.36 -2.07 -55.10
N VAL A 890 -13.80 -2.92 -55.97
CA VAL A 890 -12.74 -3.85 -55.56
C VAL A 890 -11.39 -3.14 -55.68
N TYR A 891 -10.78 -2.87 -54.54
CA TYR A 891 -9.45 -2.29 -54.46
C TYR A 891 -8.38 -3.34 -54.72
N SER A 892 -7.24 -2.90 -55.26
CA SER A 892 -6.07 -3.75 -55.46
C SER A 892 -4.78 -3.03 -55.08
N GLN A 893 -3.85 -3.70 -54.39
CA GLN A 893 -2.53 -3.18 -54.05
C GLN A 893 -1.44 -4.22 -54.36
N ASP A 894 -0.45 -3.85 -55.16
CA ASP A 894 0.73 -4.67 -55.40
C ASP A 894 1.73 -4.52 -54.24
N VAL A 895 2.21 -5.65 -53.72
CA VAL A 895 3.30 -5.74 -52.75
C VAL A 895 4.56 -6.21 -53.47
N SER A 896 5.59 -5.37 -53.46
CA SER A 896 6.86 -5.63 -54.17
C SER A 896 7.95 -6.14 -53.23
N VAL A 897 8.92 -6.89 -53.78
CA VAL A 897 10.12 -7.35 -53.06
C VAL A 897 11.37 -6.71 -53.64
N GLU A 898 12.21 -6.18 -52.76
CA GLU A 898 13.53 -5.62 -53.06
C GLU A 898 14.61 -6.39 -52.29
N THR A 899 15.45 -7.14 -53.01
CA THR A 899 16.53 -7.93 -52.38
C THR A 899 17.73 -7.06 -52.02
N ILE A 900 18.37 -7.32 -50.87
CA ILE A 900 19.56 -6.61 -50.37
C ILE A 900 20.67 -7.62 -50.11
N ALA A 901 21.82 -7.45 -50.76
CA ALA A 901 22.98 -8.35 -50.59
C ALA A 901 24.26 -7.63 -50.14
N THR A 902 24.23 -6.30 -50.01
CA THR A 902 25.40 -5.50 -49.60
C THR A 902 25.02 -4.30 -48.72
N PRO A 903 25.94 -3.79 -47.87
CA PRO A 903 25.73 -2.57 -47.08
C PRO A 903 25.30 -1.35 -47.91
N ALA A 904 25.84 -1.18 -49.12
CA ALA A 904 25.50 -0.07 -50.00
C ALA A 904 24.06 -0.17 -50.56
N GLU A 905 23.59 -1.39 -50.82
CA GLU A 905 22.20 -1.64 -51.22
C GLU A 905 21.25 -1.39 -50.05
N PHE A 906 21.61 -1.77 -48.83
CA PHE A 906 20.82 -1.52 -47.63
C PHE A 906 20.48 -0.02 -47.49
N THR A 907 21.51 0.85 -47.49
CA THR A 907 21.27 2.30 -47.37
C THR A 907 20.50 2.88 -48.56
N SER A 908 20.84 2.48 -49.79
CA SER A 908 20.28 3.11 -50.99
C SER A 908 18.83 2.69 -51.28
N LYS A 909 18.47 1.42 -51.03
CA LYS A 909 17.11 0.92 -51.25
C LYS A 909 16.14 1.36 -50.15
N LEU A 910 16.62 1.50 -48.91
CA LEU A 910 15.79 1.95 -47.80
C LEU A 910 15.61 3.48 -47.72
N ALA A 911 16.41 4.27 -48.44
CA ALA A 911 16.32 5.74 -48.42
C ALA A 911 14.95 6.31 -48.89
N GLY A 912 14.15 5.52 -49.59
CA GLY A 912 12.81 5.88 -50.05
C GLY A 912 11.79 4.77 -49.84
N ASN A 913 11.90 4.03 -48.73
CA ASN A 913 10.98 2.92 -48.46
C ASN A 913 9.53 3.35 -48.26
N ASN A 914 8.60 2.41 -48.46
CA ASN A 914 7.15 2.60 -48.36
C ASN A 914 6.52 1.41 -47.62
N SER A 915 5.25 1.54 -47.25
CA SER A 915 4.52 0.57 -46.42
C SER A 915 4.08 -0.72 -47.13
N TYR A 916 4.39 -0.90 -48.41
CA TYR A 916 3.96 -2.06 -49.22
C TYR A 916 5.12 -2.69 -50.00
N THR A 917 6.35 -2.52 -49.50
CA THR A 917 7.56 -3.14 -50.06
C THR A 917 8.26 -3.98 -48.99
N ILE A 918 8.60 -5.20 -49.36
CA ILE A 918 9.41 -6.14 -48.56
C ILE A 918 10.87 -5.98 -48.99
N TYR A 919 11.73 -5.62 -48.05
CA TYR A 919 13.18 -5.51 -48.20
C TYR A 919 13.83 -6.77 -47.65
N LEU A 920 14.14 -7.70 -48.54
CA LEU A 920 14.60 -9.04 -48.18
C LEU A 920 16.13 -9.09 -48.22
N LEU A 921 16.77 -9.36 -47.09
CA LEU A 921 18.20 -9.66 -47.05
C LEU A 921 18.46 -11.02 -47.71
N THR A 922 19.52 -11.09 -48.51
CA THR A 922 19.92 -12.33 -49.22
C THR A 922 21.39 -12.70 -48.96
N ALA A 923 22.04 -11.95 -48.07
CA ALA A 923 23.40 -12.16 -47.60
C ALA A 923 23.63 -11.39 -46.31
N ASP A 924 24.57 -11.86 -45.49
CA ASP A 924 25.08 -11.15 -44.32
C ASP A 924 25.77 -9.84 -44.73
N LEU A 925 25.52 -8.77 -43.99
CA LEU A 925 25.99 -7.41 -44.30
C LEU A 925 27.08 -6.96 -43.32
N ASP A 926 28.35 -7.01 -43.74
CA ASP A 926 29.46 -6.50 -42.95
C ASP A 926 29.73 -5.00 -43.22
N PHE A 927 29.51 -4.15 -42.22
CA PHE A 927 29.74 -2.70 -42.25
C PHE A 927 31.15 -2.28 -41.85
N THR A 928 32.09 -3.22 -41.68
CA THR A 928 33.49 -2.90 -41.34
C THR A 928 34.10 -1.86 -42.31
N GLY A 929 34.43 -0.68 -41.78
CA GLY A 929 35.03 0.41 -42.55
C GLY A 929 34.08 1.09 -43.56
N VAL A 930 32.78 0.81 -43.48
CA VAL A 930 31.73 1.49 -44.27
C VAL A 930 31.27 2.73 -43.52
N GLU A 931 31.34 3.91 -44.16
CA GLU A 931 30.70 5.11 -43.63
C GLU A 931 29.17 4.98 -43.75
N TYR A 932 28.49 4.86 -42.62
CA TYR A 932 27.04 4.71 -42.58
C TYR A 932 26.33 6.02 -42.23
N THR A 933 25.29 6.35 -42.99
CA THR A 933 24.30 7.37 -42.62
C THR A 933 23.01 6.66 -42.24
N PRO A 934 22.43 6.93 -41.05
CA PRO A 934 21.16 6.32 -40.64
C PRO A 934 20.07 6.46 -41.70
N VAL A 935 19.29 5.39 -41.89
CA VAL A 935 18.06 5.47 -42.67
C VAL A 935 17.07 6.32 -41.88
N ASP A 936 16.44 7.30 -42.53
CA ASP A 936 15.59 8.24 -41.79
C ASP A 936 14.39 7.55 -41.14
N SER A 937 13.52 6.90 -41.92
CA SER A 937 12.32 6.25 -41.39
C SER A 937 12.13 4.87 -42.01
N LEU A 938 11.68 3.89 -41.23
CA LEU A 938 11.21 2.60 -41.71
C LEU A 938 9.67 2.57 -41.75
N TYR A 939 9.10 2.59 -42.95
CA TYR A 939 7.67 2.46 -43.23
C TYR A 939 7.29 1.05 -43.72
N GLY A 940 8.20 0.40 -44.44
CA GLY A 940 8.01 -0.95 -45.01
C GLY A 940 8.50 -2.08 -44.10
N LEU A 941 8.68 -3.25 -44.69
CA LEU A 941 9.13 -4.44 -43.98
C LEU A 941 10.57 -4.78 -44.36
N VAL A 942 11.48 -4.86 -43.40
CA VAL A 942 12.82 -5.45 -43.56
C VAL A 942 12.78 -6.86 -43.00
N ASN A 943 12.96 -7.85 -43.88
CA ASN A 943 13.08 -9.25 -43.50
C ASN A 943 14.55 -9.67 -43.65
N GLY A 944 15.16 -10.06 -42.54
CA GLY A 944 16.54 -10.54 -42.51
C GLY A 944 16.73 -11.90 -43.16
N ASP A 945 15.68 -12.71 -43.29
CA ASP A 945 15.77 -14.08 -43.82
C ASP A 945 16.89 -14.89 -43.12
N GLY A 946 17.10 -14.61 -41.82
CA GLY A 946 18.14 -15.20 -40.99
C GLY A 946 19.57 -14.70 -41.27
N HIS A 947 19.75 -13.68 -42.11
CA HIS A 947 21.04 -13.03 -42.35
C HIS A 947 21.37 -11.99 -41.27
N SER A 948 22.68 -11.70 -41.15
CA SER A 948 23.18 -10.74 -40.17
C SER A 948 23.50 -9.35 -40.73
N ILE A 949 23.52 -8.35 -39.85
CA ILE A 949 24.13 -7.03 -40.06
C ILE A 949 25.23 -6.86 -39.02
N ASP A 950 26.47 -6.79 -39.48
CA ASP A 950 27.65 -6.89 -38.62
C ASP A 950 28.49 -5.60 -38.62
N ASN A 951 29.16 -5.32 -37.50
CA ASN A 951 30.25 -4.35 -37.37
C ASN A 951 29.87 -2.92 -37.77
N LEU A 952 28.62 -2.53 -37.51
CA LEU A 952 28.14 -1.17 -37.76
C LEU A 952 28.68 -0.22 -36.70
N THR A 953 29.29 0.90 -37.13
CA THR A 953 29.62 2.02 -36.25
C THR A 953 28.84 3.25 -36.69
N VAL A 954 28.06 3.83 -35.79
CA VAL A 954 27.28 5.05 -36.04
C VAL A 954 27.53 6.07 -34.94
N SER A 955 27.75 7.32 -35.35
CA SER A 955 27.93 8.43 -34.42
C SER A 955 27.08 9.63 -34.78
N GLY A 956 26.50 10.32 -33.79
CA GLY A 956 25.64 11.46 -34.04
C GLY A 956 25.39 12.33 -32.80
N SER A 957 24.39 13.21 -32.92
CA SER A 957 24.04 14.18 -31.86
C SER A 957 22.64 14.04 -31.28
N GLU A 958 21.74 13.31 -31.93
CA GLU A 958 20.38 13.03 -31.47
C GLU A 958 19.77 11.97 -32.41
N ARG A 959 18.96 11.03 -31.91
CA ARG A 959 18.33 9.98 -32.74
C ARG A 959 19.36 9.15 -33.50
N VAL A 960 20.31 8.55 -32.78
CA VAL A 960 21.44 7.84 -33.38
C VAL A 960 21.19 6.33 -33.34
N GLY A 961 21.24 5.68 -34.52
CA GLY A 961 20.91 4.27 -34.69
C GLY A 961 21.10 3.76 -36.12
N LEU A 962 20.60 2.56 -36.38
CA LEU A 962 20.41 2.04 -37.74
C LEU A 962 19.32 2.86 -38.46
N PHE A 963 18.23 3.14 -37.75
CA PHE A 963 17.15 3.99 -38.23
C PHE A 963 16.95 5.18 -37.27
N ASN A 964 16.63 6.37 -37.80
CA ASN A 964 16.20 7.47 -36.93
C ASN A 964 14.79 7.22 -36.39
N TYR A 965 13.90 6.68 -37.23
CA TYR A 965 12.50 6.41 -36.90
C TYR A 965 12.01 5.03 -37.33
N LEU A 966 11.22 4.38 -36.47
CA LEU A 966 10.24 3.37 -36.86
C LEU A 966 8.88 4.06 -37.08
N ARG A 967 8.22 3.86 -38.24
CA ARG A 967 6.95 4.51 -38.58
C ARG A 967 5.96 3.51 -39.17
N GLY A 968 5.41 2.65 -38.32
CA GLY A 968 4.51 1.56 -38.71
C GLY A 968 5.20 0.42 -39.47
N GLY A 969 6.49 0.55 -39.78
CA GLY A 969 7.26 -0.49 -40.48
C GLY A 969 7.59 -1.70 -39.60
N THR A 970 8.28 -2.67 -40.20
CA THR A 970 8.65 -3.95 -39.56
C THR A 970 10.13 -4.25 -39.73
N LEU A 971 10.80 -4.69 -38.67
CA LEU A 971 12.12 -5.33 -38.73
C LEU A 971 11.97 -6.76 -38.21
N MET A 972 12.34 -7.76 -39.00
CA MET A 972 12.22 -9.14 -38.55
C MET A 972 13.30 -10.09 -39.05
N ASN A 973 13.49 -11.20 -38.34
CA ASN A 973 14.34 -12.35 -38.73
C ASN A 973 15.79 -11.96 -39.05
N VAL A 974 16.39 -11.06 -38.26
CA VAL A 974 17.72 -10.51 -38.50
C VAL A 974 18.60 -10.63 -37.26
N GLU A 975 19.88 -10.91 -37.48
CA GLU A 975 20.91 -10.82 -36.44
C GLU A 975 21.67 -9.49 -36.57
N LEU A 976 21.93 -8.80 -35.46
CA LEU A 976 22.67 -7.55 -35.40
C LEU A 976 23.92 -7.77 -34.54
N ASN A 977 25.10 -7.88 -35.16
CA ASN A 977 26.34 -8.21 -34.46
C ASN A 977 27.30 -7.02 -34.36
N ASN A 978 27.92 -6.82 -33.18
CA ASN A 978 28.99 -5.85 -32.96
C ASN A 978 28.60 -4.43 -33.39
N ILE A 979 27.48 -3.94 -32.87
CA ILE A 979 26.94 -2.62 -33.21
C ILE A 979 27.48 -1.58 -32.22
N SER A 980 28.11 -0.52 -32.72
CA SER A 980 28.61 0.59 -31.90
C SER A 980 27.84 1.88 -32.19
N ILE A 981 27.16 2.40 -31.17
CA ILE A 981 26.41 3.66 -31.21
C ILE A 981 27.09 4.67 -30.28
N THR A 982 27.56 5.79 -30.82
CA THR A 982 28.13 6.90 -30.03
C THR A 982 27.32 8.18 -30.25
N SER A 983 26.75 8.75 -29.19
CA SER A 983 25.89 9.92 -29.29
C SER A 983 26.24 11.00 -28.27
N SER A 984 26.14 12.26 -28.68
CA SER A 984 26.23 13.40 -27.75
C SER A 984 24.88 13.88 -27.23
N GLY A 985 23.76 13.29 -27.67
CA GLY A 985 22.41 13.68 -27.28
C GLY A 985 21.49 12.50 -27.02
N GLN A 986 20.19 12.73 -27.16
CA GLN A 986 19.13 11.84 -26.67
C GLN A 986 18.59 10.91 -27.77
N ARG A 987 17.83 9.88 -27.35
CA ARG A 987 17.06 8.96 -28.22
C ARG A 987 17.98 8.05 -29.03
N ASN A 988 18.63 7.10 -28.38
CA ASN A 988 19.64 6.27 -29.04
C ASN A 988 19.27 4.78 -28.92
N GLY A 989 19.54 4.01 -29.98
CA GLY A 989 19.22 2.59 -30.13
C GLY A 989 19.23 2.17 -31.60
N ILE A 990 18.93 0.91 -31.94
CA ILE A 990 18.74 0.48 -33.35
C ILE A 990 17.76 1.43 -34.05
N PHE A 991 16.69 1.79 -33.36
CA PHE A 991 15.81 2.90 -33.69
C PHE A 991 16.01 4.03 -32.68
N GLY A 992 16.35 5.22 -33.16
CA GLY A 992 16.41 6.39 -32.29
C GLY A 992 15.05 6.68 -31.64
N GLN A 993 13.98 6.68 -32.45
CA GLN A 993 12.61 6.97 -32.00
C GLN A 993 11.57 6.09 -32.73
N SER A 994 10.44 5.80 -32.09
CA SER A 994 9.35 4.99 -32.67
C SER A 994 8.01 5.74 -32.69
N TYR A 995 7.29 5.60 -33.81
CA TYR A 995 5.91 5.98 -34.05
C TYR A 995 5.06 4.74 -34.39
N GLY A 996 5.29 3.64 -33.67
CA GLY A 996 4.62 2.35 -33.85
C GLY A 996 5.29 1.49 -34.92
N GLY A 997 4.93 0.22 -34.97
CA GLY A 997 5.51 -0.79 -35.88
C GLY A 997 5.74 -2.14 -35.20
N TYR A 998 6.44 -3.03 -35.90
CA TYR A 998 6.69 -4.41 -35.45
C TYR A 998 8.19 -4.72 -35.43
N ILE A 999 8.66 -5.40 -34.40
CA ILE A 999 10.03 -5.91 -34.32
C ILE A 999 9.97 -7.35 -33.80
N SER A 1000 10.34 -8.31 -34.65
CA SER A 1000 10.12 -9.73 -34.35
C SER A 1000 11.31 -10.60 -34.73
N ASN A 1001 11.67 -11.59 -33.91
CA ASN A 1001 12.75 -12.52 -34.23
C ASN A 1001 14.08 -11.79 -34.50
N VAL A 1002 14.50 -10.94 -33.57
CA VAL A 1002 15.73 -10.14 -33.71
C VAL A 1002 16.71 -10.49 -32.60
N LEU A 1003 17.91 -10.91 -33.00
CA LEU A 1003 19.03 -11.10 -32.07
C LEU A 1003 19.97 -9.90 -32.17
N ILE A 1004 20.20 -9.22 -31.06
CA ILE A 1004 21.21 -8.17 -30.92
C ILE A 1004 22.36 -8.75 -30.10
N ASN A 1005 23.50 -8.95 -30.73
CA ASN A 1005 24.69 -9.52 -30.11
C ASN A 1005 25.80 -8.47 -30.07
N ASN A 1006 26.33 -8.20 -28.89
CA ASN A 1006 27.42 -7.27 -28.66
C ASN A 1006 27.13 -5.84 -29.18
N LEU A 1007 26.15 -5.16 -28.59
CA LEU A 1007 25.87 -3.75 -28.83
C LEU A 1007 26.54 -2.87 -27.77
N SER A 1008 27.41 -1.96 -28.21
CA SER A 1008 27.99 -0.91 -27.37
C SER A 1008 27.27 0.42 -27.61
N LEU A 1009 26.78 1.03 -26.53
CA LEU A 1009 26.14 2.34 -26.57
C LEU A 1009 26.90 3.29 -25.64
N ASP A 1010 27.40 4.40 -26.17
CA ASP A 1010 28.02 5.49 -25.39
C ASP A 1010 27.27 6.78 -25.70
N ALA A 1011 26.38 7.19 -24.78
CA ALA A 1011 25.50 8.33 -24.97
C ALA A 1011 25.65 9.42 -23.90
N GLY A 1012 25.84 10.66 -24.34
CA GLY A 1012 25.97 11.83 -23.46
C GLY A 1012 24.67 12.36 -22.84
N ASN A 1013 23.50 11.75 -23.08
CA ASN A 1013 22.21 12.28 -22.63
C ASN A 1013 21.13 11.18 -22.47
N ALA A 1014 19.90 11.55 -22.12
CA ALA A 1014 18.77 10.67 -21.75
C ALA A 1014 18.11 9.89 -22.92
N ARG A 1015 17.25 8.91 -22.60
CA ARG A 1015 16.41 8.11 -23.52
C ARG A 1015 17.21 7.14 -24.38
N ASN A 1016 17.72 6.08 -23.75
CA ASN A 1016 18.63 5.13 -24.38
C ASN A 1016 18.12 3.71 -24.21
N GLY A 1017 18.05 2.96 -25.31
CA GLY A 1017 17.85 1.52 -25.28
C GLY A 1017 18.64 0.85 -26.37
N ALA A 1018 18.93 -0.45 -26.27
CA ALA A 1018 19.59 -1.15 -27.38
C ALA A 1018 18.71 -1.11 -28.62
N LEU A 1019 17.40 -1.31 -28.46
CA LEU A 1019 16.46 -1.40 -29.57
C LEU A 1019 15.83 -0.05 -29.90
N ILE A 1020 15.22 0.63 -28.91
CA ILE A 1020 14.50 1.90 -29.11
C ILE A 1020 14.92 2.92 -28.05
N GLY A 1021 15.35 4.09 -28.49
CA GLY A 1021 15.64 5.19 -27.58
C GLY A 1021 14.38 5.78 -26.94
N HIS A 1022 13.38 6.13 -27.76
CA HIS A 1022 12.12 6.72 -27.30
C HIS A 1022 10.92 6.29 -28.16
N HIS A 1023 9.90 5.66 -27.58
CA HIS A 1023 8.61 5.44 -28.24
C HIS A 1023 7.63 6.59 -27.95
N THR A 1024 6.94 7.09 -28.97
CA THR A 1024 6.17 8.36 -28.90
C THR A 1024 4.71 8.27 -29.31
N ALA A 1025 4.32 7.42 -30.26
CA ALA A 1025 2.94 7.27 -30.72
C ALA A 1025 2.74 5.98 -31.52
N GLY A 1026 1.50 5.51 -31.66
CA GLY A 1026 1.13 4.37 -32.50
C GLY A 1026 1.46 3.01 -31.86
N GLY A 1027 0.69 1.97 -32.21
CA GLY A 1027 0.90 0.63 -31.67
C GLY A 1027 2.30 0.08 -31.96
N LEU A 1028 3.01 -0.39 -30.94
CA LEU A 1028 4.35 -0.96 -31.03
C LEU A 1028 4.35 -2.39 -30.49
N TYR A 1029 4.72 -3.34 -31.34
CA TYR A 1029 4.74 -4.76 -31.02
C TYR A 1029 6.16 -5.31 -31.15
N ILE A 1030 6.71 -5.80 -30.05
CA ILE A 1030 8.03 -6.41 -29.96
C ILE A 1030 7.86 -7.83 -29.46
N ASP A 1031 8.36 -8.80 -30.20
CA ASP A 1031 8.28 -10.21 -29.83
C ASP A 1031 9.57 -10.94 -30.20
N ASN A 1032 10.00 -11.89 -29.39
CA ASN A 1032 11.15 -12.73 -29.72
C ASN A 1032 12.43 -11.91 -30.02
N VAL A 1033 12.74 -10.94 -29.16
CA VAL A 1033 13.93 -10.09 -29.28
C VAL A 1033 14.90 -10.33 -28.12
N ALA A 1034 16.18 -10.55 -28.42
CA ALA A 1034 17.22 -10.73 -27.42
C ALA A 1034 18.36 -9.71 -27.57
N LEU A 1035 18.78 -9.10 -26.46
CA LEU A 1035 20.07 -8.42 -26.33
C LEU A 1035 21.03 -9.30 -25.53
N ILE A 1036 22.17 -9.66 -26.12
CA ILE A 1036 23.20 -10.47 -25.47
C ILE A 1036 24.55 -9.78 -25.68
N ASN A 1037 25.17 -9.32 -24.61
CA ASN A 1037 26.49 -8.70 -24.63
C ASN A 1037 27.49 -9.49 -23.80
N ASP A 1038 28.74 -9.52 -24.25
CA ASP A 1038 29.88 -9.82 -23.40
C ASP A 1038 30.30 -8.61 -22.52
N ASP A 1039 31.25 -8.85 -21.61
CA ASP A 1039 31.73 -7.83 -20.66
C ASP A 1039 32.41 -6.61 -21.32
N GLU A 1040 32.80 -6.69 -22.60
CA GLU A 1040 33.43 -5.58 -23.34
C GLU A 1040 32.38 -4.65 -23.98
N HIS A 1041 31.13 -5.09 -24.08
CA HIS A 1041 30.04 -4.34 -24.70
C HIS A 1041 29.04 -3.87 -23.64
N VAL A 1042 29.12 -2.58 -23.31
CA VAL A 1042 28.29 -1.95 -22.27
C VAL A 1042 27.38 -0.89 -22.88
N LEU A 1043 26.18 -0.78 -22.34
CA LEU A 1043 25.30 0.35 -22.61
C LEU A 1043 25.52 1.40 -21.50
N THR A 1044 26.22 2.48 -21.84
CA THR A 1044 26.55 3.57 -20.94
C THR A 1044 25.84 4.85 -21.35
N ALA A 1045 25.19 5.53 -20.39
CA ALA A 1045 24.63 6.85 -20.65
C ALA A 1045 24.72 7.81 -19.47
N SER A 1046 24.89 9.10 -19.78
CA SER A 1046 24.95 10.17 -18.78
C SER A 1046 23.61 10.91 -18.57
N GLY A 1047 22.48 10.35 -19.00
CA GLY A 1047 21.16 10.91 -18.78
C GLY A 1047 20.15 9.86 -18.31
N ASN A 1048 18.96 10.31 -17.89
CA ASN A 1048 17.89 9.45 -17.38
C ASN A 1048 17.23 8.61 -18.48
N ASP A 1049 16.38 7.66 -18.08
CA ASP A 1049 15.56 6.83 -18.98
C ASP A 1049 16.43 5.86 -19.83
N MET A 1050 17.01 4.86 -19.17
CA MET A 1050 17.80 3.80 -19.81
C MET A 1050 17.10 2.45 -19.64
N GLY A 1051 16.91 1.72 -20.74
CA GLY A 1051 16.42 0.34 -20.72
C GLY A 1051 17.29 -0.58 -21.57
N GLY A 1052 17.27 -1.89 -21.32
CA GLY A 1052 17.94 -2.84 -22.20
C GLY A 1052 17.36 -2.83 -23.61
N LEU A 1053 16.03 -2.83 -23.75
CA LEU A 1053 15.36 -2.73 -25.06
C LEU A 1053 14.87 -1.31 -25.33
N ILE A 1054 14.11 -0.71 -24.41
CA ILE A 1054 13.50 0.62 -24.61
C ILE A 1054 13.92 1.60 -23.50
N GLY A 1055 14.44 2.77 -23.89
CA GLY A 1055 14.79 3.83 -22.93
C GLY A 1055 13.58 4.52 -22.31
N LEU A 1056 12.73 5.13 -23.15
CA LEU A 1056 11.53 5.87 -22.72
C LEU A 1056 10.30 5.48 -23.55
N ILE A 1057 9.17 5.28 -22.89
CA ILE A 1057 7.83 5.20 -23.50
C ILE A 1057 7.03 6.40 -22.98
N GLN A 1058 6.73 7.35 -23.86
CA GLN A 1058 6.01 8.56 -23.47
C GLN A 1058 5.55 9.33 -24.70
N SER A 1059 4.31 9.79 -24.73
CA SER A 1059 3.81 10.64 -25.81
C SER A 1059 4.43 12.04 -25.81
N SER A 1060 4.31 12.76 -26.93
CA SER A 1060 4.95 14.07 -27.08
C SER A 1060 4.38 15.17 -26.17
N SER A 1061 3.16 15.00 -25.66
CA SER A 1061 2.42 16.00 -24.88
C SER A 1061 1.30 15.36 -24.08
N SER A 1062 0.92 15.96 -22.95
CA SER A 1062 -0.27 15.54 -22.17
C SER A 1062 -1.54 15.57 -23.03
N GLY A 1063 -2.43 14.60 -22.83
CA GLY A 1063 -3.66 14.40 -23.61
C GLY A 1063 -3.45 13.76 -24.99
N VAL A 1064 -2.24 13.30 -25.30
CA VAL A 1064 -1.94 12.57 -26.54
C VAL A 1064 -1.51 11.16 -26.18
N THR A 1065 -2.11 10.16 -26.83
CA THR A 1065 -1.76 8.76 -26.62
C THR A 1065 -0.44 8.40 -27.29
N PHE A 1066 0.40 7.61 -26.61
CA PHE A 1066 1.49 6.88 -27.26
C PHE A 1066 0.99 5.60 -27.94
N GLY A 1067 -0.21 5.11 -27.64
CA GLY A 1067 -0.82 3.91 -28.20
C GLY A 1067 -0.62 2.67 -27.33
N GLU A 1068 -0.79 1.48 -27.92
CA GLU A 1068 -0.54 0.20 -27.26
C GLU A 1068 0.90 -0.26 -27.50
N VAL A 1069 1.62 -0.58 -26.43
CA VAL A 1069 2.96 -1.16 -26.51
C VAL A 1069 2.93 -2.57 -25.93
N VAL A 1070 3.31 -3.56 -26.73
CA VAL A 1070 3.42 -4.96 -26.32
C VAL A 1070 4.86 -5.42 -26.51
N ILE A 1071 5.47 -5.94 -25.45
CA ILE A 1071 6.76 -6.61 -25.49
C ILE A 1071 6.57 -8.03 -24.98
N SER A 1072 6.85 -9.02 -25.81
CA SER A 1072 6.65 -10.42 -25.49
C SER A 1072 7.89 -11.25 -25.78
N ASP A 1073 8.08 -12.36 -25.05
CA ASP A 1073 9.07 -13.39 -25.37
C ASP A 1073 10.47 -12.79 -25.63
N SER A 1074 10.92 -11.86 -24.79
CA SER A 1074 12.13 -11.07 -25.05
C SER A 1074 13.14 -11.14 -23.91
N MET A 1075 14.43 -11.01 -24.21
CA MET A 1075 15.53 -11.21 -23.26
C MET A 1075 16.57 -10.09 -23.28
N VAL A 1076 17.11 -9.75 -22.10
CA VAL A 1076 18.30 -8.92 -21.96
C VAL A 1076 19.35 -9.59 -21.07
N TYR A 1077 20.57 -9.72 -21.59
CA TYR A 1077 21.78 -10.13 -20.90
C TYR A 1077 22.91 -9.15 -21.27
N ALA A 1078 23.03 -8.07 -20.51
CA ALA A 1078 23.98 -6.99 -20.77
C ALA A 1078 24.26 -6.15 -19.51
N THR A 1079 25.32 -5.36 -19.54
CA THR A 1079 25.57 -4.33 -18.52
C THR A 1079 24.94 -3.01 -18.94
N LEU A 1080 24.02 -2.51 -18.11
CA LEU A 1080 23.34 -1.23 -18.27
C LEU A 1080 23.91 -0.25 -17.23
N ASP A 1081 24.91 0.53 -17.63
CA ASP A 1081 25.61 1.48 -16.78
C ASP A 1081 24.99 2.88 -16.87
N GLY A 1082 24.03 3.13 -15.99
CA GLY A 1082 23.44 4.43 -15.71
C GLY A 1082 23.91 5.03 -14.39
N ALA A 1083 25.14 4.76 -13.93
CA ALA A 1083 25.63 5.23 -12.64
C ALA A 1083 25.43 6.76 -12.45
N GLY A 1084 24.77 7.13 -11.35
CA GLY A 1084 24.42 8.51 -11.02
C GLY A 1084 23.19 9.07 -11.76
N ARG A 1085 22.30 8.21 -12.28
CA ARG A 1085 21.12 8.57 -13.08
C ARG A 1085 19.84 7.93 -12.57
N ASN A 1086 18.73 8.49 -13.04
CA ASN A 1086 17.38 8.06 -12.67
C ASN A 1086 16.78 7.20 -13.77
N TYR A 1087 15.96 6.22 -13.38
CA TYR A 1087 15.21 5.35 -14.27
C TYR A 1087 16.09 4.45 -15.16
N VAL A 1088 16.71 3.45 -14.54
CA VAL A 1088 17.51 2.42 -15.23
C VAL A 1088 16.84 1.06 -15.06
N GLY A 1089 16.43 0.45 -16.17
CA GLY A 1089 15.63 -0.77 -16.17
C GLY A 1089 16.23 -1.87 -17.05
N GLY A 1090 16.11 -3.13 -16.64
CA GLY A 1090 16.67 -4.24 -17.43
C GLY A 1090 16.06 -4.40 -18.82
N ILE A 1091 14.75 -4.20 -18.98
CA ILE A 1091 14.06 -4.23 -20.28
C ILE A 1091 13.64 -2.81 -20.70
N VAL A 1092 12.91 -2.12 -19.82
CA VAL A 1092 12.36 -0.78 -20.07
C VAL A 1092 12.88 0.19 -19.01
N GLY A 1093 13.40 1.33 -19.44
CA GLY A 1093 13.81 2.40 -18.52
C GLY A 1093 12.61 3.03 -17.84
N ARG A 1094 11.97 3.99 -18.50
CA ARG A 1094 10.76 4.60 -17.97
C ARG A 1094 9.60 4.50 -18.93
N MET A 1095 8.42 4.26 -18.39
CA MET A 1095 7.17 4.48 -19.09
C MET A 1095 6.37 5.57 -18.37
N GLU A 1096 5.85 6.53 -19.12
CA GLU A 1096 5.00 7.61 -18.61
C GLU A 1096 3.76 7.74 -19.49
N ASP A 1097 2.60 7.44 -18.90
CA ASP A 1097 1.30 7.65 -19.56
C ASP A 1097 0.87 9.11 -19.49
N ARG A 1098 0.27 9.56 -20.58
CA ARG A 1098 -0.18 10.94 -20.79
C ARG A 1098 -1.58 11.01 -21.37
N SER A 1099 -2.16 9.85 -21.66
CA SER A 1099 -3.55 9.63 -22.04
C SER A 1099 -4.03 8.37 -21.35
N VAL A 1100 -5.28 8.34 -20.90
CA VAL A 1100 -5.90 7.11 -20.36
C VAL A 1100 -6.12 6.03 -21.42
N GLU A 1101 -5.98 6.38 -22.70
CA GLU A 1101 -6.03 5.43 -23.83
C GLU A 1101 -4.73 4.63 -24.00
N ASP A 1102 -3.65 5.06 -23.33
CA ASP A 1102 -2.37 4.38 -23.40
C ASP A 1102 -2.49 2.96 -22.82
N LYS A 1103 -1.76 2.00 -23.40
CA LYS A 1103 -1.68 0.62 -22.87
C LYS A 1103 -0.26 0.09 -22.94
N PHE A 1104 0.17 -0.62 -21.91
CA PHE A 1104 1.46 -1.29 -21.90
C PHE A 1104 1.35 -2.72 -21.40
N THR A 1105 1.89 -3.65 -22.19
CA THR A 1105 1.94 -5.08 -21.87
C THR A 1105 3.37 -5.59 -22.00
N LEU A 1106 3.85 -6.25 -20.95
CA LEU A 1106 5.07 -7.03 -20.92
C LEU A 1106 4.71 -8.49 -20.61
N GLU A 1107 5.12 -9.44 -21.45
CA GLU A 1107 4.73 -10.84 -21.30
C GLU A 1107 5.91 -11.78 -21.56
N ARG A 1108 6.15 -12.80 -20.72
CA ARG A 1108 7.22 -13.79 -20.92
C ARG A 1108 8.61 -13.17 -21.21
N CYS A 1109 8.92 -12.05 -20.55
CA CYS A 1109 10.17 -11.32 -20.74
C CYS A 1109 11.17 -11.61 -19.63
N TYR A 1110 12.45 -11.57 -19.97
CA TYR A 1110 13.52 -12.01 -19.07
C TYR A 1110 14.71 -11.05 -19.05
N SER A 1111 15.21 -10.73 -17.85
CA SER A 1111 16.40 -9.90 -17.66
C SER A 1111 17.42 -10.58 -16.74
N ALA A 1112 18.61 -10.84 -17.27
CA ALA A 1112 19.85 -11.02 -16.50
C ALA A 1112 20.83 -9.89 -16.75
N ALA A 1113 20.31 -8.68 -16.89
CA ALA A 1113 21.16 -7.51 -16.97
C ALA A 1113 21.86 -7.25 -15.63
N ALA A 1114 23.09 -6.74 -15.69
CA ALA A 1114 23.64 -5.96 -14.59
C ALA A 1114 23.10 -4.53 -14.73
N VAL A 1115 22.15 -4.16 -13.86
CA VAL A 1115 21.43 -2.88 -13.91
C VAL A 1115 22.01 -1.93 -12.88
N ILE A 1116 22.64 -0.85 -13.32
CA ILE A 1116 23.34 0.10 -12.44
C ILE A 1116 22.67 1.47 -12.52
N GLY A 1117 22.11 1.95 -11.41
CA GLY A 1117 21.43 3.25 -11.34
C GLY A 1117 21.45 3.90 -9.96
N GLN A 1118 20.77 5.06 -9.83
CA GLN A 1118 20.80 5.86 -8.60
C GLN A 1118 19.46 5.96 -7.86
N GLN A 1119 18.38 6.38 -8.52
CA GLN A 1119 17.10 6.71 -7.84
C GLN A 1119 15.94 5.77 -8.10
N TYR A 1120 15.83 5.20 -9.30
CA TYR A 1120 14.75 4.28 -9.66
C TYR A 1120 15.35 3.20 -10.52
N VAL A 1121 15.48 2.00 -9.98
CA VAL A 1121 16.24 0.91 -10.60
C VAL A 1121 15.42 -0.35 -10.58
N GLY A 1122 15.09 -0.86 -11.77
CA GLY A 1122 14.25 -2.03 -11.92
C GLY A 1122 14.96 -3.13 -12.69
N GLY A 1123 14.88 -4.37 -12.21
CA GLY A 1123 15.43 -5.50 -12.95
C GLY A 1123 14.70 -5.76 -14.28
N VAL A 1124 13.43 -5.39 -14.40
CA VAL A 1124 12.65 -5.45 -15.65
C VAL A 1124 12.23 -4.04 -16.11
N ILE A 1125 11.54 -3.27 -15.27
CA ILE A 1125 11.06 -1.91 -15.58
C ILE A 1125 11.54 -0.94 -14.50
N ALA A 1126 12.22 0.15 -14.87
CA ALA A 1126 12.73 1.07 -13.84
C ALA A 1126 11.63 1.91 -13.19
N ALA A 1127 10.70 2.46 -13.98
CA ALA A 1127 9.56 3.19 -13.44
C ALA A 1127 8.34 3.24 -14.36
N GLN A 1128 7.17 3.25 -13.72
CA GLN A 1128 5.90 3.69 -14.27
C GLN A 1128 5.48 5.02 -13.63
N ASN A 1129 5.12 5.99 -14.47
CA ASN A 1129 4.58 7.30 -14.07
C ASN A 1129 3.25 7.56 -14.78
N ASN A 1130 2.29 8.16 -14.09
CA ASN A 1130 1.00 8.59 -14.64
C ASN A 1130 0.89 10.11 -14.60
N SER A 1131 0.68 10.70 -15.78
CA SER A 1131 0.43 12.14 -15.97
C SER A 1131 -0.89 12.39 -16.69
N ALA A 1132 -1.70 11.35 -16.92
CA ALA A 1132 -3.01 11.42 -17.54
C ALA A 1132 -4.15 11.71 -16.54
N GLY A 1133 -3.94 11.40 -15.26
CA GLY A 1133 -4.92 11.66 -14.19
C GLY A 1133 -6.11 10.68 -14.17
N GLY A 1134 -5.99 9.53 -14.83
CA GLY A 1134 -7.02 8.47 -14.83
C GLY A 1134 -6.42 7.06 -14.91
N ALA A 1135 -7.27 6.04 -14.85
CA ALA A 1135 -6.88 4.62 -14.82
C ALA A 1135 -6.16 4.19 -16.11
N TYR A 1136 -4.86 3.95 -16.01
CA TYR A 1136 -4.01 3.50 -17.12
C TYR A 1136 -3.62 2.03 -16.95
N VAL A 1137 -3.73 1.22 -18.02
CA VAL A 1137 -3.55 -0.24 -17.95
C VAL A 1137 -2.10 -0.66 -18.23
N VAL A 1138 -1.47 -1.22 -17.20
CA VAL A 1138 -0.16 -1.88 -17.27
C VAL A 1138 -0.35 -3.35 -16.97
N SER A 1139 0.07 -4.24 -17.87
CA SER A 1139 0.11 -5.67 -17.62
C SER A 1139 1.54 -6.18 -17.69
N VAL A 1140 2.01 -6.88 -16.65
CA VAL A 1140 3.33 -7.52 -16.61
C VAL A 1140 3.14 -8.97 -16.18
N THR A 1141 3.23 -9.88 -17.14
CA THR A 1141 2.87 -11.29 -16.94
C THR A 1141 4.05 -12.22 -17.27
N ASP A 1142 4.30 -13.21 -16.41
CA ASP A 1142 5.34 -14.24 -16.59
C ASP A 1142 6.75 -13.66 -16.86
N CYS A 1143 7.10 -12.56 -16.21
CA CYS A 1143 8.40 -11.92 -16.42
C CYS A 1143 9.42 -12.29 -15.34
N VAL A 1144 10.69 -12.49 -15.72
CA VAL A 1144 11.72 -13.02 -14.84
C VAL A 1144 12.93 -12.08 -14.75
N PHE A 1145 13.36 -11.75 -13.53
CA PHE A 1145 14.64 -11.11 -13.27
C PHE A 1145 15.60 -12.07 -12.56
N MET A 1146 16.81 -12.24 -13.10
CA MET A 1146 17.88 -13.03 -12.46
C MET A 1146 19.28 -12.38 -12.56
N GLY A 1147 19.30 -11.09 -12.89
CA GLY A 1147 20.52 -10.32 -13.03
C GLY A 1147 21.07 -9.79 -11.71
N GLU A 1148 21.90 -8.76 -11.81
CA GLU A 1148 22.46 -8.03 -10.68
C GLU A 1148 21.89 -6.61 -10.69
N LEU A 1149 21.50 -6.09 -9.52
CA LEU A 1149 20.94 -4.75 -9.41
C LEU A 1149 21.81 -3.91 -8.48
N TYR A 1150 22.36 -2.80 -8.98
CA TYR A 1150 23.19 -1.87 -8.22
C TYR A 1150 22.43 -0.55 -8.07
N TYR A 1151 22.16 -0.17 -6.82
CA TYR A 1151 21.34 0.99 -6.45
C TYR A 1151 22.15 1.98 -5.60
N GLY A 1152 21.80 3.27 -5.62
CA GLY A 1152 22.39 4.27 -4.73
C GLY A 1152 23.90 4.56 -4.92
N GLY A 1153 24.55 3.98 -5.94
CA GLY A 1153 26.01 4.02 -6.09
C GLY A 1153 26.75 2.93 -5.33
N ASN A 1154 26.04 1.90 -4.83
CA ASN A 1154 26.60 0.72 -4.21
C ASN A 1154 27.53 -0.04 -5.17
N THR A 1155 28.61 -0.60 -4.64
CA THR A 1155 29.59 -1.40 -5.41
C THR A 1155 29.27 -2.89 -5.40
N GLU A 1156 28.32 -3.32 -4.57
CA GLU A 1156 27.84 -4.70 -4.47
C GLU A 1156 26.37 -4.74 -4.91
N PRO A 1157 25.91 -5.84 -5.53
CA PRO A 1157 24.53 -5.97 -5.96
C PRO A 1157 23.57 -6.12 -4.77
N LEU A 1158 22.37 -5.58 -4.91
CA LEU A 1158 21.30 -5.74 -3.94
C LEU A 1158 20.91 -7.22 -3.80
N THR A 1159 20.68 -7.63 -2.55
CA THR A 1159 20.14 -8.96 -2.22
C THR A 1159 18.72 -8.87 -1.65
N VAL A 1160 18.33 -7.66 -1.22
CA VAL A 1160 16.98 -7.27 -0.79
C VAL A 1160 16.64 -5.93 -1.45
N PRO A 1161 15.36 -5.65 -1.74
CA PRO A 1161 14.97 -4.39 -2.35
C PRO A 1161 15.20 -3.23 -1.37
N GLU A 1162 15.66 -2.09 -1.89
CA GLU A 1162 15.67 -0.80 -1.18
C GLU A 1162 14.58 0.11 -1.78
N LYS A 1163 14.21 1.21 -1.09
CA LYS A 1163 13.23 2.19 -1.60
C LYS A 1163 13.53 2.56 -3.05
N ASN A 1164 12.53 2.46 -3.93
CA ASN A 1164 12.63 2.72 -5.37
C ASN A 1164 13.52 1.74 -6.17
N SER A 1165 13.74 0.52 -5.66
CA SER A 1165 14.47 -0.51 -6.37
C SER A 1165 13.85 -1.89 -6.17
N SER A 1166 13.70 -2.64 -7.27
CA SER A 1166 13.25 -4.04 -7.21
C SER A 1166 13.62 -4.80 -8.48
N GLY A 1167 13.51 -6.13 -8.46
CA GLY A 1167 13.81 -6.95 -9.63
C GLY A 1167 12.75 -6.87 -10.73
N ILE A 1168 11.47 -6.61 -10.44
CA ILE A 1168 10.47 -6.37 -11.48
C ILE A 1168 10.29 -4.86 -11.76
N PHE A 1169 9.83 -4.08 -10.77
CA PHE A 1169 9.63 -2.63 -10.89
C PHE A 1169 10.50 -1.84 -9.91
N GLY A 1170 11.22 -0.83 -10.39
CA GLY A 1170 11.88 0.13 -9.50
C GLY A 1170 10.89 1.09 -8.85
N ARG A 1171 9.91 1.61 -9.60
CA ARG A 1171 8.84 2.50 -9.10
C ARG A 1171 7.56 2.35 -9.92
N TYR A 1172 6.42 2.62 -9.29
CA TYR A 1172 5.13 2.91 -9.93
C TYR A 1172 4.46 4.10 -9.21
N VAL A 1173 3.34 4.61 -9.74
CA VAL A 1173 2.55 5.65 -9.08
C VAL A 1173 1.11 5.20 -8.82
N GLU A 1174 0.49 5.79 -7.80
CA GLU A 1174 -0.76 5.34 -7.17
C GLU A 1174 -1.99 5.37 -8.10
N THR A 1175 -1.95 6.18 -9.17
CA THR A 1175 -3.06 6.36 -10.12
C THR A 1175 -3.06 5.38 -11.29
N ALA A 1176 -2.11 4.43 -11.35
CA ALA A 1176 -2.02 3.46 -12.43
C ALA A 1176 -2.74 2.15 -12.10
N VAL A 1177 -3.46 1.57 -13.06
CA VAL A 1177 -4.04 0.23 -12.96
C VAL A 1177 -3.00 -0.78 -13.42
N ILE A 1178 -2.31 -1.39 -12.46
CA ILE A 1178 -1.26 -2.36 -12.76
C ILE A 1178 -1.79 -3.78 -12.54
N THR A 1179 -1.46 -4.71 -13.43
CA THR A 1179 -1.69 -6.14 -13.29
C THR A 1179 -0.34 -6.83 -13.36
N ILE A 1180 0.01 -7.60 -12.34
CA ILE A 1180 1.25 -8.39 -12.33
C ILE A 1180 0.92 -9.83 -11.99
N SER A 1181 1.29 -10.76 -12.87
CA SER A 1181 0.97 -12.18 -12.70
C SER A 1181 2.15 -13.05 -13.12
N GLY A 1182 2.42 -14.14 -12.40
CA GLY A 1182 3.44 -15.13 -12.80
C GLY A 1182 4.91 -14.66 -12.83
N CYS A 1183 5.22 -13.43 -12.38
CA CYS A 1183 6.58 -12.88 -12.41
C CYS A 1183 7.49 -13.44 -11.31
N VAL A 1184 8.79 -13.60 -11.58
CA VAL A 1184 9.77 -14.16 -10.65
C VAL A 1184 11.05 -13.31 -10.60
N SER A 1185 11.59 -13.11 -9.40
CA SER A 1185 12.83 -12.34 -9.19
C SER A 1185 13.78 -13.06 -8.24
N ASN A 1186 15.09 -12.89 -8.49
CA ASN A 1186 16.16 -13.39 -7.62
C ASN A 1186 16.46 -12.44 -6.44
N ILE A 1187 15.87 -11.25 -6.46
CA ILE A 1187 15.82 -10.30 -5.35
C ILE A 1187 14.40 -10.35 -4.76
N ALA A 1188 14.26 -10.16 -3.45
CA ALA A 1188 12.93 -10.03 -2.86
C ALA A 1188 12.19 -8.83 -3.50
N GLU A 1189 10.87 -8.91 -3.54
CA GLU A 1189 9.99 -7.95 -4.21
C GLU A 1189 9.13 -7.29 -3.14
N ASP A 1190 9.08 -5.95 -3.10
CA ASP A 1190 8.36 -5.17 -2.09
C ASP A 1190 7.43 -4.14 -2.77
N GLY A 1191 6.30 -3.80 -2.13
CA GLY A 1191 5.38 -2.73 -2.56
C GLY A 1191 4.21 -3.09 -3.50
N TYR A 1192 4.17 -4.27 -4.15
CA TYR A 1192 3.18 -4.54 -5.20
C TYR A 1192 1.70 -4.58 -4.78
N ALA A 1193 1.40 -4.73 -3.49
CA ALA A 1193 0.05 -5.09 -3.04
C ALA A 1193 -0.95 -3.91 -2.99
N GLU A 1194 -0.49 -2.66 -3.07
CA GLU A 1194 -1.35 -1.48 -2.89
C GLU A 1194 -2.07 -0.98 -4.15
N TYR A 1195 -1.54 -1.24 -5.36
CA TYR A 1195 -2.06 -0.63 -6.61
C TYR A 1195 -2.21 -1.61 -7.77
N VAL A 1196 -2.00 -2.90 -7.50
CA VAL A 1196 -2.16 -3.97 -8.49
C VAL A 1196 -3.57 -4.56 -8.36
N GLN A 1197 -4.45 -4.29 -9.33
CA GLN A 1197 -5.86 -4.73 -9.29
C GLN A 1197 -6.01 -6.26 -9.25
N VAL A 1198 -5.07 -6.98 -9.85
CA VAL A 1198 -4.99 -8.45 -9.81
C VAL A 1198 -3.52 -8.86 -9.71
N ALA A 1199 -3.05 -9.15 -8.49
CA ALA A 1199 -1.83 -9.90 -8.28
C ALA A 1199 -2.22 -11.37 -8.07
N GLU A 1200 -2.58 -12.09 -9.14
CA GLU A 1200 -2.78 -13.53 -9.05
C GLU A 1200 -1.43 -14.20 -8.73
N THR A 1201 -1.16 -14.37 -7.44
CA THR A 1201 -0.27 -15.35 -6.80
C THR A 1201 0.90 -15.85 -7.67
N ARG A 1202 2.08 -15.20 -7.61
CA ARG A 1202 3.42 -15.83 -7.72
C ARG A 1202 4.66 -14.91 -7.74
N ILE A 1203 4.60 -13.66 -7.29
CA ILE A 1203 5.82 -12.85 -7.12
C ILE A 1203 6.58 -13.31 -5.85
N ALA A 1204 7.30 -14.42 -5.93
CA ALA A 1204 8.07 -14.95 -4.82
C ALA A 1204 9.46 -15.39 -5.28
N ALA A 1205 10.49 -14.98 -4.53
CA ALA A 1205 11.80 -15.60 -4.58
C ALA A 1205 11.69 -17.05 -4.08
N THR A 1206 11.18 -17.96 -4.91
CA THR A 1206 11.07 -19.36 -4.50
C THR A 1206 12.41 -20.03 -4.74
N GLU A 1207 13.10 -20.41 -3.66
CA GLU A 1207 14.30 -21.27 -3.74
C GLU A 1207 14.05 -22.51 -4.62
N SER A 1208 12.79 -22.98 -4.71
CA SER A 1208 12.36 -24.08 -5.58
C SER A 1208 12.41 -23.78 -7.08
N PHE A 1209 12.09 -22.56 -7.53
CA PHE A 1209 12.21 -22.16 -8.94
C PHE A 1209 13.69 -22.13 -9.33
N TRP A 1210 14.50 -21.41 -8.56
CA TRP A 1210 15.93 -21.24 -8.82
C TRP A 1210 16.72 -22.56 -8.76
N SER A 1211 16.49 -23.39 -7.75
CA SER A 1211 17.16 -24.70 -7.65
C SER A 1211 16.81 -25.69 -8.77
N SER A 1212 15.67 -25.49 -9.44
CA SER A 1212 15.19 -26.37 -10.52
C SER A 1212 15.58 -25.88 -11.92
N TYR A 1213 15.61 -24.57 -12.14
CA TYR A 1213 15.75 -23.96 -13.47
C TYR A 1213 17.14 -23.39 -13.77
N THR A 1214 17.78 -22.67 -12.84
CA THR A 1214 19.09 -22.01 -13.10
C THR A 1214 20.17 -22.98 -13.62
N PRO A 1215 20.26 -24.25 -13.16
CA PRO A 1215 21.23 -25.21 -13.69
C PRO A 1215 20.92 -25.76 -15.09
N ARG A 1216 19.73 -25.48 -15.64
CA ARG A 1216 19.23 -26.04 -16.91
C ARG A 1216 19.09 -25.00 -18.03
N PHE A 1217 19.18 -23.71 -17.71
CA PHE A 1217 19.07 -22.65 -18.71
C PHE A 1217 20.42 -22.44 -19.40
N ASP A 1218 20.40 -22.40 -20.72
CA ASP A 1218 21.59 -22.30 -21.57
C ASP A 1218 21.61 -20.94 -22.27
N PHE A 1219 22.29 -19.96 -21.64
CA PHE A 1219 22.43 -18.59 -22.17
C PHE A 1219 23.16 -18.54 -23.51
N GLU A 1220 24.05 -19.50 -23.77
CA GLU A 1220 24.84 -19.54 -25.00
C GLU A 1220 24.04 -20.09 -26.19
N ASN A 1221 22.95 -20.83 -25.93
CA ASN A 1221 22.11 -21.46 -26.96
C ASN A 1221 20.63 -21.06 -26.83
N THR A 1222 20.34 -19.82 -26.42
CA THR A 1222 18.97 -19.27 -26.35
C THR A 1222 18.31 -19.05 -27.70
N TRP A 1223 19.01 -19.37 -28.80
CA TRP A 1223 18.54 -19.14 -30.15
C TRP A 1223 19.07 -20.19 -31.12
N THR A 1224 18.33 -20.38 -32.22
CA THR A 1224 18.70 -21.30 -33.29
C THR A 1224 18.34 -20.69 -34.65
N HIS A 1225 19.20 -20.93 -35.64
CA HIS A 1225 18.78 -20.82 -37.03
C HIS A 1225 17.94 -22.05 -37.37
N VAL A 1226 16.71 -21.82 -37.81
CA VAL A 1226 15.87 -22.90 -38.31
C VAL A 1226 16.05 -22.98 -39.83
N ASP A 1227 16.78 -24.02 -40.27
CA ASP A 1227 16.84 -24.44 -41.67
C ASP A 1227 15.65 -25.35 -42.02
N GLU A 1228 15.33 -25.48 -43.32
CA GLU A 1228 14.22 -26.29 -43.86
C GLU A 1228 14.02 -27.63 -43.13
N ASN A 1229 12.80 -27.89 -42.64
CA ASN A 1229 12.42 -29.22 -42.19
C ASN A 1229 12.35 -30.20 -43.37
N ALA A 1230 12.73 -31.46 -43.13
CA ALA A 1230 12.79 -32.52 -44.16
C ALA A 1230 11.42 -32.89 -44.80
N ASP A 1231 10.31 -32.36 -44.27
CA ASP A 1231 8.94 -32.57 -44.75
C ASP A 1231 8.35 -31.38 -45.52
N GLY A 1232 9.10 -30.28 -45.69
CA GLY A 1232 8.72 -29.15 -46.53
C GLY A 1232 7.74 -28.16 -45.89
N THR A 1233 7.55 -28.18 -44.56
CA THR A 1233 6.85 -27.10 -43.85
C THR A 1233 7.84 -26.27 -43.04
N LEU A 1234 8.38 -25.24 -43.73
CA LEU A 1234 9.02 -23.98 -43.33
C LEU A 1234 10.00 -23.62 -44.46
N GLU A 1235 9.74 -22.56 -45.22
CA GLU A 1235 10.67 -22.09 -46.27
C GLU A 1235 11.32 -20.74 -45.90
N ALA A 1236 12.67 -20.79 -45.83
CA ALA A 1236 13.70 -19.75 -45.63
C ALA A 1236 13.90 -19.21 -44.19
N PRO A 1237 15.16 -18.91 -43.78
CA PRO A 1237 15.62 -19.08 -42.40
C PRO A 1237 15.01 -18.08 -41.42
N TYR A 1238 14.57 -18.59 -40.27
CA TYR A 1238 14.12 -17.76 -39.15
C TYR A 1238 15.15 -17.78 -38.03
N VAL A 1239 15.38 -16.63 -37.41
CA VAL A 1239 15.99 -16.55 -36.09
C VAL A 1239 14.90 -16.95 -35.10
N VAL A 1240 15.04 -18.11 -34.44
CA VAL A 1240 14.10 -18.53 -33.41
C VAL A 1240 14.82 -18.51 -32.08
N LEU A 1241 14.39 -17.64 -31.16
CA LEU A 1241 14.80 -17.76 -29.77
C LEU A 1241 14.03 -18.93 -29.12
N THR A 1242 14.76 -19.76 -28.38
CA THR A 1242 14.21 -20.87 -27.61
C THR A 1242 14.49 -20.60 -26.13
N PHE A 1243 13.46 -20.22 -25.38
CA PHE A 1243 13.55 -19.99 -23.93
C PHE A 1243 13.60 -21.29 -23.10
N GLY A 1244 14.07 -22.40 -23.70
CA GLY A 1244 14.29 -23.66 -23.01
C GLY A 1244 13.08 -24.32 -22.32
N GLY A 1245 11.84 -23.95 -22.70
CA GLY A 1245 10.62 -24.40 -22.04
C GLY A 1245 10.41 -23.81 -20.65
N MET A 1246 11.01 -22.65 -20.36
CA MET A 1246 10.91 -21.98 -19.05
C MET A 1246 9.47 -21.60 -18.66
N PHE A 1247 8.62 -21.31 -19.66
CA PHE A 1247 7.22 -20.94 -19.49
C PHE A 1247 6.23 -22.09 -19.81
N ASP A 1248 6.73 -23.29 -20.12
CA ASP A 1248 5.93 -24.50 -20.45
C ASP A 1248 5.55 -25.35 -19.22
#